data_AF-A0A523RUU1-F1
#
_entry.id   AF-A0A523RUU1-F1
#
_cell.length_a   1.000
_cell.length_b   1.000
_cell.length_c   1.000
_cell.angle_alpha   90.00
_cell.angle_beta   90.00
_cell.angle_gamma   90.00
#
_symmetry.space_group_name_H-M   'P 1'
#
loop_
_entity.id
_entity.type
_entity.pdbx_description
1 polymer ?
#
loop_
_entity_poly.entity_id
_entity_poly.type
_entity_poly.pdbx_seq_one_letter_code
_entity_poly.pdbx_strand_id
1 'polypeptide(L)'
;MDYYWQPTSTPKSKSEGRKIIAAIIILIVVISTGLVYVLQVGPIGGTGSRSQVKVAVLDSGIDIDLALQGRVVEQKSFIETQYGYEIADTTVTDSQPEGVPHGTMVAKIVSETPNTLIVNAKVLSQDGFASSMALVAAIQWSVEQNCSVITMSLGSGPVLGDPLEAVINWAFSKGVIVVSSAGNVGESGLAGTSISSPSVFERCISVAAAYENGEPTEFSSTGPTYDRYMKPDIIADGWASTGGSRYYGTSFASPRVAGAAAELIGYCEAYNITYTPGTIMTAIMKGATPMSDFPSYVVGTGMLNVQSSLNLIIENTDEGELPSISLAFPGTLPIDFEKLFLGDTYVFNVRLLTSGYTTFDINIESDAPEIFDVPSTIDVNQTLVFPVTVDIPVSGPSLINATLLFSSIDYGNTELVVLFEVSEPIARIAFAISHTDWSIDSYFGQFREFYKELTANDISVTEIRNSSATTLSLLQEFDSVVILDPCVYDVNETIPTAPSPYSLPFSTVEKQAYEDYFNLGGGVFVAALSASATNITQVNEFLNWTGFSLTNTEVSSGSDPLFIDNLDAHIITSGVSGFHYLGATIQIPIDGHRLAQFGSMPIMAYKEGVGGGKIVITGSNYLLDNYAFLGEYGPGDDALIALRIVFWTAGLLTLPSSVS
;
A
#
# COMPACT_ATOMS: atom_id res chain seq x y z
N MET A 1 -14.80 4.24 6.95
CA MET A 1 -14.28 3.95 5.61
C MET A 1 -14.86 5.02 4.70
N ASP A 2 -14.03 5.86 4.11
CA ASP A 2 -14.46 6.83 3.11
C ASP A 2 -14.36 6.17 1.72
N TYR A 3 -15.47 6.19 0.96
CA TYR A 3 -15.57 5.58 -0.36
C TYR A 3 -15.22 6.61 -1.44
N TYR A 4 -14.54 6.17 -2.50
CA TYR A 4 -14.31 7.03 -3.66
C TYR A 4 -14.43 6.23 -4.97
N TRP A 5 -15.65 6.17 -5.52
CA TRP A 5 -15.86 6.09 -6.97
C TRP A 5 -16.58 7.36 -7.40
N GLN A 6 -15.93 8.17 -8.24
CA GLN A 6 -16.52 9.45 -8.63
C GLN A 6 -17.40 9.29 -9.89
N PRO A 7 -18.70 9.61 -9.82
CA PRO A 7 -19.51 9.78 -11.03
C PRO A 7 -19.02 11.04 -11.77
N THR A 8 -18.57 10.91 -13.01
CA THR A 8 -18.22 12.11 -13.78
C THR A 8 -19.47 12.82 -14.28
N SER A 9 -19.77 14.01 -13.75
CA SER A 9 -20.71 14.93 -14.38
C SER A 9 -19.98 15.81 -15.40
N THR A 10 -19.85 15.32 -16.65
CA THR A 10 -19.34 16.04 -17.84
C THR A 10 -17.86 16.53 -17.78
N PRO A 11 -17.13 16.61 -18.91
CA PRO A 11 -15.71 16.92 -18.89
C PRO A 11 -15.47 18.38 -18.47
N LYS A 12 -14.67 18.60 -17.42
CA LYS A 12 -14.05 19.91 -17.17
C LYS A 12 -12.99 20.17 -18.23
N SER A 13 -13.41 20.72 -19.37
CA SER A 13 -12.48 21.33 -20.32
C SER A 13 -11.96 22.65 -19.76
N LYS A 14 -10.65 22.82 -19.68
CA LYS A 14 -9.97 24.13 -19.81
C LYS A 14 -8.75 23.98 -20.72
N SER A 15 -8.99 24.08 -22.01
CA SER A 15 -8.03 24.68 -22.94
C SER A 15 -8.82 25.42 -24.02
N GLU A 16 -8.94 26.74 -23.89
CA GLU A 16 -9.47 27.55 -24.97
C GLU A 16 -8.48 27.61 -26.13
N GLY A 17 -8.99 27.50 -27.36
CA GLY A 17 -8.39 28.19 -28.49
C GLY A 17 -7.98 27.36 -29.71
N ARG A 18 -8.92 26.65 -30.35
CA ARG A 18 -9.18 26.73 -31.82
C ARG A 18 -10.36 25.85 -32.23
N LYS A 19 -11.54 26.47 -32.38
CA LYS A 19 -12.72 25.90 -33.05
C LYS A 19 -12.73 26.31 -34.51
N ILE A 20 -12.65 25.36 -35.45
CA ILE A 20 -13.15 25.52 -36.83
C ILE A 20 -13.70 24.18 -37.34
N ILE A 21 -15.05 24.10 -37.40
CA ILE A 21 -15.90 23.42 -38.39
C ILE A 21 -15.81 21.89 -38.53
N ALA A 22 -16.81 21.17 -37.97
CA ALA A 22 -17.40 19.96 -38.57
C ALA A 22 -18.73 19.58 -37.89
N ALA A 23 -19.70 20.51 -37.88
CA ALA A 23 -21.11 20.15 -37.76
C ALA A 23 -21.70 20.26 -39.17
N ILE A 24 -22.55 19.28 -39.56
CA ILE A 24 -23.08 18.99 -40.91
C ILE A 24 -22.31 17.85 -41.60
N ILE A 25 -22.61 16.61 -41.17
CA ILE A 25 -22.85 15.37 -41.96
C ILE A 25 -23.30 14.30 -40.92
N ILE A 26 -24.41 14.55 -40.24
CA ILE A 26 -25.16 13.50 -39.48
C ILE A 26 -26.62 13.71 -39.81
N LEU A 27 -26.97 13.41 -41.04
CA LEU A 27 -28.33 13.16 -41.51
C LEU A 27 -28.11 12.48 -42.87
N ILE A 28 -28.69 11.30 -43.09
CA ILE A 28 -28.48 10.37 -44.23
C ILE A 28 -27.46 9.24 -43.97
N VAL A 29 -27.62 8.46 -42.89
CA VAL A 29 -27.31 7.00 -42.86
C VAL A 29 -28.22 6.28 -41.84
N VAL A 30 -29.54 6.55 -41.85
CA VAL A 30 -30.52 5.91 -40.93
C VAL A 30 -31.40 4.87 -41.65
N ILE A 31 -31.02 4.43 -42.85
CA ILE A 31 -31.78 3.41 -43.59
C ILE A 31 -30.81 2.37 -44.15
N SER A 32 -30.29 1.50 -43.29
CA SER A 32 -29.71 0.17 -43.67
C SER A 32 -29.29 -0.70 -42.46
N THR A 33 -29.79 -0.45 -41.25
CA THR A 33 -29.55 -1.31 -40.07
C THR A 33 -30.59 -2.42 -39.95
N GLY A 34 -30.70 -3.24 -41.00
CA GLY A 34 -31.38 -4.52 -40.96
C GLY A 34 -30.43 -5.57 -41.51
N LEU A 35 -30.06 -6.55 -40.68
CA LEU A 35 -29.16 -7.67 -40.98
C LEU A 35 -27.66 -7.36 -41.09
N VAL A 36 -27.03 -7.09 -39.94
CA VAL A 36 -25.62 -7.46 -39.70
C VAL A 36 -25.51 -7.91 -38.24
N TYR A 37 -25.90 -9.16 -37.97
CA TYR A 37 -25.39 -9.91 -36.81
C TYR A 37 -24.02 -10.42 -37.24
N VAL A 38 -23.00 -9.55 -37.18
CA VAL A 38 -21.61 -9.97 -37.32
C VAL A 38 -21.05 -10.05 -35.92
N LEU A 39 -20.63 -11.27 -35.59
CA LEU A 39 -19.77 -11.64 -34.48
C LEU A 39 -18.67 -10.60 -34.30
N GLN A 40 -18.89 -9.65 -33.41
CA GLN A 40 -17.84 -8.82 -32.86
C GLN A 40 -17.32 -9.58 -31.64
N VAL A 41 -16.41 -10.51 -31.89
CA VAL A 41 -15.52 -11.07 -30.86
C VAL A 41 -14.83 -9.86 -30.23
N GLY A 42 -15.07 -9.62 -28.94
CA GLY A 42 -14.32 -8.65 -28.16
C GLY A 42 -12.83 -9.07 -28.08
N PRO A 43 -11.93 -8.20 -27.61
CA PRO A 43 -10.48 -8.43 -27.65
C PRO A 43 -9.96 -9.52 -26.71
N ILE A 44 -10.84 -10.30 -26.06
CA ILE A 44 -10.49 -11.29 -25.04
C ILE A 44 -10.82 -12.67 -25.62
N GLY A 45 -9.85 -13.32 -26.25
CA GLY A 45 -10.02 -14.71 -26.67
C GLY A 45 -9.05 -15.14 -27.76
N GLY A 46 -8.00 -15.86 -27.36
CA GLY A 46 -7.25 -16.71 -28.28
C GLY A 46 -8.17 -17.80 -28.86
N THR A 47 -7.91 -18.23 -30.09
CA THR A 47 -8.66 -19.31 -30.75
C THR A 47 -8.64 -20.59 -29.91
N GLY A 48 -9.79 -21.08 -29.41
CA GLY A 48 -9.89 -22.35 -28.68
C GLY A 48 -11.15 -22.47 -27.82
N SER A 49 -11.51 -23.68 -27.40
CA SER A 49 -12.65 -23.90 -26.49
C SER A 49 -12.30 -23.51 -25.04
N ARG A 50 -13.32 -23.20 -24.23
CA ARG A 50 -13.19 -22.92 -22.79
C ARG A 50 -14.24 -23.69 -21.99
N SER A 51 -13.82 -24.27 -20.87
CA SER A 51 -14.73 -24.78 -19.84
C SER A 51 -15.35 -23.62 -19.06
N GLN A 52 -16.55 -23.84 -18.53
CA GLN A 52 -17.24 -22.86 -17.71
C GLN A 52 -16.63 -22.80 -16.31
N VAL A 53 -16.28 -21.60 -15.84
CA VAL A 53 -15.63 -21.36 -14.55
C VAL A 53 -16.55 -20.54 -13.67
N LYS A 54 -16.71 -20.95 -12.41
CA LYS A 54 -17.47 -20.19 -11.41
C LYS A 54 -16.60 -19.10 -10.78
N VAL A 55 -17.08 -17.86 -10.83
CA VAL A 55 -16.48 -16.67 -10.21
C VAL A 55 -17.42 -16.14 -9.15
N ALA A 56 -16.96 -16.08 -7.90
CA ALA A 56 -17.71 -15.44 -6.83
C ALA A 56 -17.50 -13.92 -6.85
N VAL A 57 -18.59 -13.18 -6.71
CA VAL A 57 -18.61 -11.71 -6.56
C VAL A 57 -19.04 -11.42 -5.13
N LEU A 58 -18.10 -11.00 -4.29
CA LEU A 58 -18.34 -10.59 -2.91
C LEU A 58 -18.51 -9.07 -2.89
N ASP A 59 -19.75 -8.60 -2.89
CA ASP A 59 -20.06 -7.18 -3.13
C ASP A 59 -21.43 -6.78 -2.52
N SER A 60 -22.07 -5.73 -3.02
CA SER A 60 -23.36 -5.20 -2.56
C SER A 60 -24.58 -6.01 -2.96
N GLY A 61 -24.41 -7.13 -3.66
CA GLY A 61 -25.49 -7.90 -4.28
C GLY A 61 -25.63 -7.59 -5.77
N ILE A 62 -26.57 -8.24 -6.45
CA ILE A 62 -26.71 -8.16 -7.91
C ILE A 62 -28.17 -8.01 -8.31
N ASP A 63 -28.46 -6.96 -9.08
CA ASP A 63 -29.72 -6.82 -9.80
C ASP A 63 -29.61 -7.54 -11.17
N ILE A 64 -30.28 -8.69 -11.30
CA ILE A 64 -30.21 -9.50 -12.53
C ILE A 64 -31.04 -8.85 -13.64
N ASP A 65 -30.34 -8.27 -14.61
CA ASP A 65 -30.91 -7.79 -15.86
C ASP A 65 -30.61 -8.74 -17.04
N LEU A 66 -30.91 -8.29 -18.26
CA LEU A 66 -30.72 -9.09 -19.47
C LEU A 66 -29.25 -9.51 -19.70
N ALA A 67 -28.27 -8.70 -19.28
CA ALA A 67 -26.85 -9.02 -19.46
C ALA A 67 -26.40 -10.14 -18.50
N LEU A 68 -27.02 -10.23 -17.33
CA LEU A 68 -26.70 -11.20 -16.29
C LEU A 68 -27.65 -12.42 -16.26
N GLN A 69 -28.68 -12.41 -17.11
CA GLN A 69 -29.67 -13.48 -17.17
C GLN A 69 -29.01 -14.82 -17.56
N GLY A 70 -29.14 -15.82 -16.68
CA GLY A 70 -28.53 -17.15 -16.86
C GLY A 70 -27.03 -17.19 -16.58
N ARG A 71 -26.41 -16.06 -16.19
CA ARG A 71 -25.00 -15.99 -15.74
C ARG A 71 -24.87 -16.21 -14.25
N VAL A 72 -25.79 -15.67 -13.46
CA VAL A 72 -25.81 -15.85 -12.00
C VAL A 72 -26.42 -17.22 -11.68
N VAL A 73 -25.61 -18.12 -11.15
CA VAL A 73 -25.98 -19.52 -10.90
C VAL A 73 -26.30 -19.83 -9.44
N GLU A 74 -25.72 -19.06 -8.51
CA GLU A 74 -25.99 -19.17 -7.07
C GLU A 74 -25.93 -17.80 -6.40
N GLN A 75 -26.71 -17.61 -5.33
CA GLN A 75 -26.79 -16.33 -4.62
C GLN A 75 -27.05 -16.52 -3.13
N LYS A 76 -26.38 -15.73 -2.29
CA LYS A 76 -26.62 -15.67 -0.85
C LYS A 76 -26.22 -14.31 -0.28
N SER A 77 -26.95 -13.85 0.74
CA SER A 77 -26.53 -12.72 1.56
C SER A 77 -25.84 -13.19 2.84
N PHE A 78 -24.81 -12.46 3.24
CA PHE A 78 -24.05 -12.64 4.48
C PHE A 78 -24.21 -11.42 5.40
N ILE A 79 -25.15 -10.53 5.11
CA ILE A 79 -25.54 -9.44 6.01
C ILE A 79 -26.43 -10.03 7.09
N GLU A 80 -25.80 -10.53 8.16
CA GLU A 80 -26.48 -11.18 9.28
C GLU A 80 -25.91 -10.69 10.62
N THR A 81 -26.76 -10.58 11.64
CA THR A 81 -26.33 -10.10 12.97
C THR A 81 -25.25 -10.97 13.61
N GLN A 82 -25.23 -12.27 13.32
CA GLN A 82 -24.17 -13.18 13.78
C GLN A 82 -22.78 -12.86 13.20
N TYR A 83 -22.71 -12.14 12.08
CA TYR A 83 -21.47 -11.67 11.47
C TYR A 83 -21.15 -10.21 11.82
N GLY A 84 -21.89 -9.59 12.75
CA GLY A 84 -21.57 -8.26 13.27
C GLY A 84 -22.34 -7.09 12.64
N TYR A 85 -23.33 -7.35 11.77
CA TYR A 85 -24.23 -6.29 11.30
C TYR A 85 -25.27 -5.93 12.37
N GLU A 86 -25.70 -4.67 12.41
CA GLU A 86 -26.78 -4.24 13.29
C GLU A 86 -28.13 -4.85 12.90
N ILE A 87 -28.38 -4.95 11.59
CA ILE A 87 -29.63 -5.43 11.01
C ILE A 87 -29.29 -6.45 9.92
N ALA A 88 -29.96 -7.60 9.94
CA ALA A 88 -29.82 -8.61 8.90
C ALA A 88 -30.57 -8.21 7.62
N ASP A 89 -29.97 -8.47 6.47
CA ASP A 89 -30.58 -8.33 5.15
C ASP A 89 -30.42 -9.65 4.39
N THR A 90 -31.52 -10.37 4.20
CA THR A 90 -31.52 -11.66 3.49
C THR A 90 -31.73 -11.53 1.98
N THR A 91 -31.87 -10.31 1.46
CA THR A 91 -32.00 -10.07 0.02
C THR A 91 -30.68 -10.26 -0.70
N VAL A 92 -30.73 -10.67 -1.98
CA VAL A 92 -29.53 -10.86 -2.82
C VAL A 92 -29.38 -9.77 -3.88
N THR A 93 -30.37 -8.89 -3.98
CA THR A 93 -30.36 -7.69 -4.83
C THR A 93 -29.34 -6.69 -4.32
N ASP A 94 -28.88 -5.85 -5.24
CA ASP A 94 -27.88 -4.84 -4.96
C ASP A 94 -28.39 -3.86 -3.88
N SER A 95 -27.61 -3.64 -2.81
CA SER A 95 -27.93 -2.65 -1.78
C SER A 95 -27.72 -1.20 -2.25
N GLN A 96 -27.05 -1.03 -3.40
CA GLN A 96 -26.75 0.24 -4.04
C GLN A 96 -26.11 1.25 -3.09
N PRO A 97 -24.92 0.95 -2.52
CA PRO A 97 -24.23 1.88 -1.64
C PRO A 97 -24.03 3.22 -2.36
N GLU A 98 -24.35 4.31 -1.66
CA GLU A 98 -24.34 5.68 -2.19
C GLU A 98 -25.23 5.91 -3.44
N GLY A 99 -26.23 5.05 -3.65
CA GLY A 99 -27.10 5.10 -4.83
C GLY A 99 -26.45 4.57 -6.10
N VAL A 100 -25.34 3.83 -5.99
CA VAL A 100 -24.61 3.23 -7.10
C VAL A 100 -24.80 1.71 -7.06
N PRO A 101 -25.27 1.06 -8.15
CA PRO A 101 -25.42 -0.40 -8.20
C PRO A 101 -24.06 -1.08 -8.40
N HIS A 102 -23.22 -1.01 -7.37
CA HIS A 102 -21.80 -1.35 -7.39
C HIS A 102 -21.59 -2.83 -7.75
N GLY A 103 -22.16 -3.74 -6.97
CA GLY A 103 -22.07 -5.19 -7.21
C GLY A 103 -22.65 -5.62 -8.55
N THR A 104 -23.71 -4.97 -9.02
CA THR A 104 -24.27 -5.21 -10.36
C THR A 104 -23.29 -4.81 -11.47
N MET A 105 -22.58 -3.69 -11.33
CA MET A 105 -21.55 -3.27 -12.29
C MET A 105 -20.35 -4.22 -12.29
N VAL A 106 -19.87 -4.62 -11.10
CA VAL A 106 -18.79 -5.59 -10.93
C VAL A 106 -19.16 -6.93 -11.60
N ALA A 107 -20.37 -7.44 -11.35
CA ALA A 107 -20.87 -8.66 -11.97
C ALA A 107 -20.94 -8.58 -13.50
N LYS A 108 -21.34 -7.41 -14.05
CA LYS A 108 -21.36 -7.20 -15.50
C LYS A 108 -19.97 -7.28 -16.11
N ILE A 109 -18.96 -6.70 -15.45
CA ILE A 109 -17.57 -6.79 -15.90
C ILE A 109 -17.09 -8.25 -15.90
N VAL A 110 -17.40 -9.02 -14.85
CA VAL A 110 -17.09 -10.47 -14.84
C VAL A 110 -17.75 -11.19 -16.01
N SER A 111 -19.01 -10.85 -16.33
CA SER A 111 -19.77 -11.46 -17.43
C SER A 111 -19.25 -11.12 -18.83
N GLU A 112 -18.37 -10.12 -18.98
CA GLU A 112 -17.69 -9.82 -20.25
C GLU A 112 -16.79 -10.99 -20.68
N THR A 113 -16.33 -11.81 -19.73
CA THR A 113 -15.59 -13.04 -20.00
C THR A 113 -16.58 -14.18 -20.28
N PRO A 114 -16.67 -14.73 -21.52
CA PRO A 114 -17.79 -15.57 -21.92
C PRO A 114 -17.93 -16.90 -21.20
N ASN A 115 -16.86 -17.44 -20.61
CA ASN A 115 -16.86 -18.72 -19.91
C ASN A 115 -17.13 -18.60 -18.40
N THR A 116 -17.61 -17.44 -17.93
CA THR A 116 -17.91 -17.23 -16.51
C THR A 116 -19.36 -17.55 -16.15
N LEU A 117 -19.50 -18.19 -14.98
CA LEU A 117 -20.73 -18.33 -14.20
C LEU A 117 -20.54 -17.58 -12.88
N ILE A 118 -21.52 -16.78 -12.47
CA ILE A 118 -21.39 -15.87 -11.34
C ILE A 118 -22.06 -16.46 -10.10
N VAL A 119 -21.35 -16.42 -8.98
CA VAL A 119 -21.88 -16.72 -7.64
C VAL A 119 -21.95 -15.42 -6.85
N ASN A 120 -23.17 -14.97 -6.54
CA ASN A 120 -23.41 -13.70 -5.85
C ASN A 120 -23.32 -13.89 -4.32
N ALA A 121 -22.33 -13.27 -3.68
CA ALA A 121 -22.24 -13.22 -2.23
C ALA A 121 -22.40 -11.77 -1.76
N LYS A 122 -23.59 -11.40 -1.31
CA LYS A 122 -23.84 -10.05 -0.80
C LYS A 122 -23.22 -9.89 0.59
N VAL A 123 -22.30 -8.95 0.72
CA VAL A 123 -21.58 -8.60 1.94
C VAL A 123 -21.65 -7.11 2.25
N LEU A 124 -21.86 -6.22 1.27
CA LEU A 124 -21.95 -4.78 1.52
C LEU A 124 -23.39 -4.33 1.80
N SER A 125 -23.62 -3.70 2.95
CA SER A 125 -24.88 -3.01 3.26
C SER A 125 -25.03 -1.70 2.49
N GLN A 126 -26.19 -1.04 2.62
CA GLN A 126 -26.53 0.17 1.87
C GLN A 126 -25.65 1.39 2.22
N ASP A 127 -25.04 1.39 3.41
CA ASP A 127 -24.02 2.33 3.85
C ASP A 127 -22.59 1.93 3.42
N GLY A 128 -22.47 0.87 2.62
CA GLY A 128 -21.21 0.31 2.12
C GLY A 128 -20.42 -0.49 3.16
N PHE A 129 -20.96 -0.72 4.36
CA PHE A 129 -20.25 -1.48 5.39
C PHE A 129 -20.20 -2.97 5.05
N ALA A 130 -19.03 -3.58 5.24
CA ALA A 130 -18.86 -5.03 5.25
C ALA A 130 -18.02 -5.42 6.46
N SER A 131 -18.48 -6.40 7.23
CA SER A 131 -17.72 -6.93 8.35
C SER A 131 -16.72 -8.01 7.90
N SER A 132 -15.54 -8.05 8.53
CA SER A 132 -14.52 -9.07 8.28
C SER A 132 -15.06 -10.50 8.43
N MET A 133 -15.95 -10.74 9.41
CA MET A 133 -16.61 -12.04 9.60
C MET A 133 -17.52 -12.45 8.45
N ALA A 134 -18.24 -11.51 7.83
CA ALA A 134 -19.07 -11.81 6.69
C ALA A 134 -18.24 -12.16 5.46
N LEU A 135 -17.12 -11.45 5.27
CA LEU A 135 -16.15 -11.75 4.22
C LEU A 135 -15.53 -13.15 4.41
N VAL A 136 -15.11 -13.50 5.63
CA VAL A 136 -14.63 -14.86 5.95
C VAL A 136 -15.67 -15.92 5.59
N ALA A 137 -16.92 -15.74 6.03
CA ALA A 137 -18.00 -16.68 5.76
C ALA A 137 -18.33 -16.77 4.26
N ALA A 138 -18.30 -15.65 3.54
CA ALA A 138 -18.56 -15.58 2.11
C ALA A 138 -17.44 -16.23 1.28
N ILE A 139 -16.17 -16.07 1.67
CA ILE A 139 -15.03 -16.75 1.03
C ILE A 139 -15.17 -18.26 1.22
N GLN A 140 -15.44 -18.73 2.45
CA GLN A 140 -15.66 -20.15 2.75
C GLN A 140 -16.80 -20.74 1.91
N TRP A 141 -17.94 -20.06 1.89
CA TRP A 141 -19.07 -20.49 1.09
C TRP A 141 -18.78 -20.51 -0.41
N SER A 142 -18.01 -19.55 -0.93
CA SER A 142 -17.62 -19.51 -2.34
C SER A 142 -16.78 -20.73 -2.74
N VAL A 143 -15.86 -21.14 -1.87
CA VAL A 143 -15.11 -22.40 -2.04
C VAL A 143 -16.07 -23.60 -2.04
N GLU A 144 -17.04 -23.64 -1.12
CA GLU A 144 -18.07 -24.71 -1.08
C GLU A 144 -18.96 -24.74 -2.32
N GLN A 145 -19.17 -23.59 -2.97
CA GLN A 145 -19.89 -23.50 -4.25
C GLN A 145 -19.05 -23.93 -5.47
N ASN A 146 -17.81 -24.39 -5.25
CA ASN A 146 -16.83 -24.74 -6.28
C ASN A 146 -16.49 -23.56 -7.19
N CYS A 147 -16.34 -22.36 -6.61
CA CYS A 147 -15.75 -21.23 -7.32
C CYS A 147 -14.24 -21.45 -7.48
N SER A 148 -13.70 -21.15 -8.66
CA SER A 148 -12.25 -21.16 -8.90
C SER A 148 -11.63 -19.77 -8.70
N VAL A 149 -12.45 -18.72 -8.78
CA VAL A 149 -12.03 -17.32 -8.60
C VAL A 149 -13.02 -16.59 -7.68
N ILE A 150 -12.51 -15.72 -6.83
CA ILE A 150 -13.27 -14.80 -5.97
C ILE A 150 -12.78 -13.39 -6.29
N THR A 151 -13.69 -12.46 -6.61
CA THR A 151 -13.37 -11.04 -6.74
C THR A 151 -13.97 -10.25 -5.57
N MET A 152 -13.15 -9.35 -5.00
CA MET A 152 -13.51 -8.48 -3.88
C MET A 152 -13.19 -7.02 -4.24
N SER A 153 -14.22 -6.28 -4.61
CA SER A 153 -14.13 -4.87 -5.00
C SER A 153 -14.46 -3.96 -3.79
N LEU A 154 -13.77 -4.23 -2.69
CA LEU A 154 -13.94 -3.62 -1.38
C LEU A 154 -12.62 -3.71 -0.60
N GLY A 155 -12.47 -2.91 0.45
CA GLY A 155 -11.32 -3.01 1.33
C GLY A 155 -11.25 -1.91 2.38
N SER A 156 -10.28 -2.05 3.27
CA SER A 156 -9.96 -1.10 4.33
C SER A 156 -8.45 -1.03 4.57
N GLY A 157 -8.01 -0.10 5.41
CA GLY A 157 -6.65 -0.16 5.95
C GLY A 157 -6.40 -1.54 6.60
N PRO A 158 -5.19 -2.12 6.46
CA PRO A 158 -4.82 -3.32 7.20
C PRO A 158 -4.98 -3.11 8.71
N VAL A 159 -5.37 -4.16 9.43
CA VAL A 159 -5.60 -4.13 10.88
C VAL A 159 -4.81 -5.24 11.58
N LEU A 160 -4.52 -5.04 12.87
CA LEU A 160 -3.89 -6.09 13.67
C LEU A 160 -4.81 -7.30 13.81
N GLY A 161 -4.29 -8.47 13.43
CA GLY A 161 -5.01 -9.74 13.53
C GLY A 161 -6.09 -9.90 12.46
N ASP A 162 -5.94 -9.27 11.29
CA ASP A 162 -6.88 -9.35 10.19
C ASP A 162 -7.24 -10.82 9.83
N PRO A 163 -8.50 -11.24 10.00
CA PRO A 163 -8.91 -12.63 9.78
C PRO A 163 -8.93 -13.01 8.29
N LEU A 164 -8.90 -12.03 7.38
CA LEU A 164 -8.95 -12.26 5.95
C LEU A 164 -7.69 -12.95 5.43
N GLU A 165 -6.53 -12.70 6.03
CA GLU A 165 -5.28 -13.35 5.63
C GLU A 165 -5.39 -14.88 5.72
N ALA A 166 -5.85 -15.37 6.87
CA ALA A 166 -5.95 -16.80 7.14
C ALA A 166 -6.94 -17.50 6.21
N VAL A 167 -8.10 -16.89 5.95
CA VAL A 167 -9.11 -17.49 5.05
C VAL A 167 -8.69 -17.41 3.58
N ILE A 168 -7.97 -16.36 3.15
CA ILE A 168 -7.42 -16.27 1.79
C ILE A 168 -6.32 -17.30 1.58
N ASN A 169 -5.42 -17.47 2.56
CA ASN A 169 -4.41 -18.52 2.54
C ASN A 169 -5.05 -19.91 2.45
N TRP A 170 -6.14 -20.14 3.19
CA TRP A 170 -6.92 -21.37 3.09
C TRP A 170 -7.57 -21.54 1.71
N ALA A 171 -8.22 -20.51 1.16
CA ALA A 171 -8.86 -20.56 -0.17
C ALA A 171 -7.83 -20.88 -1.27
N PHE A 172 -6.66 -20.25 -1.22
CA PHE A 172 -5.54 -20.54 -2.12
C PHE A 172 -5.10 -22.01 -2.01
N SER A 173 -5.00 -22.56 -0.80
CA SER A 173 -4.70 -23.99 -0.60
C SER A 173 -5.78 -24.94 -1.15
N LYS A 174 -6.99 -24.44 -1.40
CA LYS A 174 -8.10 -25.16 -2.04
C LYS A 174 -8.15 -24.98 -3.55
N GLY A 175 -7.16 -24.32 -4.14
CA GLY A 175 -7.12 -24.07 -5.58
C GLY A 175 -7.92 -22.84 -6.03
N VAL A 176 -8.34 -21.97 -5.10
CA VAL A 176 -9.17 -20.80 -5.39
C VAL A 176 -8.34 -19.54 -5.38
N ILE A 177 -8.46 -18.74 -6.44
CA ILE A 177 -7.75 -17.47 -6.61
C ILE A 177 -8.61 -16.35 -6.05
N VAL A 178 -8.03 -15.51 -5.18
CA VAL A 178 -8.67 -14.28 -4.71
C VAL A 178 -8.06 -13.09 -5.45
N VAL A 179 -8.91 -12.24 -6.00
CA VAL A 179 -8.55 -11.00 -6.70
C VAL A 179 -9.23 -9.85 -5.98
N SER A 180 -8.46 -8.82 -5.60
CA SER A 180 -8.99 -7.69 -4.86
C SER A 180 -8.45 -6.36 -5.36
N SER A 181 -9.33 -5.36 -5.36
CA SER A 181 -8.99 -3.97 -5.66
C SER A 181 -7.91 -3.44 -4.72
N ALA A 182 -6.91 -2.74 -5.25
CA ALA A 182 -5.81 -2.17 -4.44
C ALA A 182 -6.30 -1.15 -3.39
N GLY A 183 -7.42 -0.47 -3.66
CA GLY A 183 -7.92 0.65 -2.88
C GLY A 183 -7.90 1.96 -3.68
N ASN A 184 -8.60 2.98 -3.19
CA ASN A 184 -8.74 4.28 -3.87
C ASN A 184 -8.22 5.45 -3.01
N VAL A 185 -7.20 5.20 -2.19
CA VAL A 185 -6.61 6.18 -1.25
C VAL A 185 -5.13 6.45 -1.54
N GLY A 186 -4.69 6.28 -2.79
CA GLY A 186 -3.29 6.48 -3.18
C GLY A 186 -2.89 7.94 -3.40
N GLU A 187 -3.83 8.78 -3.83
CA GLU A 187 -3.65 10.23 -4.02
C GLU A 187 -2.41 10.61 -4.86
N SER A 188 -2.21 9.99 -6.03
CA SER A 188 -1.02 10.12 -6.88
C SER A 188 0.29 9.76 -6.15
N GLY A 189 0.19 8.85 -5.19
CA GLY A 189 1.27 8.49 -4.29
C GLY A 189 1.41 9.41 -3.09
N LEU A 190 0.67 10.51 -2.94
CA LEU A 190 0.76 11.41 -1.77
C LEU A 190 0.51 10.68 -0.45
N ALA A 191 -0.39 9.71 -0.43
CA ALA A 191 -0.64 8.88 0.75
C ALA A 191 0.50 7.88 1.06
N GLY A 192 1.36 7.57 0.09
CA GLY A 192 2.40 6.55 0.23
C GLY A 192 1.86 5.12 0.20
N THR A 193 2.40 4.25 1.06
CA THR A 193 1.89 2.90 1.33
C THR A 193 0.40 2.92 1.70
N SER A 194 -0.45 2.53 0.75
CA SER A 194 -1.90 2.71 0.81
C SER A 194 -2.71 1.51 0.31
N ILE A 195 -2.05 0.38 0.02
CA ILE A 195 -2.71 -0.87 -0.39
C ILE A 195 -3.61 -1.38 0.74
N SER A 196 -4.88 -1.57 0.42
CA SER A 196 -5.91 -1.99 1.37
C SER A 196 -5.88 -3.50 1.64
N SER A 197 -6.35 -3.92 2.81
CA SER A 197 -6.80 -5.29 3.03
C SER A 197 -8.11 -5.56 2.27
N PRO A 198 -8.29 -6.73 1.64
CA PRO A 198 -7.38 -7.90 1.61
C PRO A 198 -6.32 -7.89 0.50
N SER A 199 -6.33 -6.87 -0.36
CA SER A 199 -5.40 -6.74 -1.49
C SER A 199 -3.92 -6.79 -1.10
N VAL A 200 -3.61 -6.37 0.14
CA VAL A 200 -2.27 -6.37 0.71
C VAL A 200 -1.64 -7.77 0.77
N PHE A 201 -2.42 -8.85 0.95
CA PHE A 201 -1.88 -10.17 1.25
C PHE A 201 -1.16 -10.84 0.08
N GLU A 202 -0.13 -11.63 0.40
CA GLU A 202 0.72 -12.36 -0.56
C GLU A 202 -0.11 -13.20 -1.54
N ARG A 203 -1.07 -13.99 -1.04
CA ARG A 203 -1.88 -14.94 -1.83
C ARG A 203 -3.14 -14.33 -2.46
N CYS A 204 -3.28 -13.01 -2.41
CA CYS A 204 -4.34 -12.26 -3.10
C CYS A 204 -3.75 -11.50 -4.29
N ILE A 205 -4.39 -11.53 -5.46
CA ILE A 205 -3.97 -10.68 -6.59
C ILE A 205 -4.48 -9.25 -6.35
N SER A 206 -3.55 -8.30 -6.20
CA SER A 206 -3.84 -6.89 -6.00
C SER A 206 -3.91 -6.13 -7.30
N VAL A 207 -5.01 -5.41 -7.52
CA VAL A 207 -5.30 -4.79 -8.83
C VAL A 207 -5.47 -3.27 -8.71
N ALA A 208 -4.55 -2.54 -9.33
CA ALA A 208 -4.63 -1.10 -9.52
C ALA A 208 -5.53 -0.72 -10.71
N ALA A 209 -5.89 0.56 -10.79
CA ALA A 209 -6.79 1.11 -11.81
C ALA A 209 -6.07 2.03 -12.80
N ALA A 210 -6.40 1.86 -14.08
CA ALA A 210 -6.07 2.79 -15.15
C ALA A 210 -7.31 3.44 -15.76
N TYR A 211 -7.13 4.64 -16.31
CA TYR A 211 -8.07 5.30 -17.20
C TYR A 211 -8.11 4.61 -18.58
N GLU A 212 -9.12 4.94 -19.42
CA GLU A 212 -9.25 4.36 -20.77
C GLU A 212 -8.08 4.67 -21.71
N ASN A 213 -7.28 5.68 -21.39
CA ASN A 213 -6.07 6.04 -22.14
C ASN A 213 -4.84 5.22 -21.70
N GLY A 214 -4.97 4.33 -20.72
CA GLY A 214 -3.91 3.50 -20.18
C GLY A 214 -3.08 4.15 -19.07
N GLU A 215 -3.37 5.39 -18.68
CA GLU A 215 -2.68 6.07 -17.59
C GLU A 215 -3.19 5.56 -16.23
N PRO A 216 -2.32 5.36 -15.22
CA PRO A 216 -2.75 5.05 -13.86
C PRO A 216 -3.66 6.15 -13.30
N THR A 217 -4.73 5.76 -12.60
CA THR A 217 -5.64 6.73 -11.97
C THR A 217 -5.03 7.32 -10.72
N GLU A 218 -5.21 8.62 -10.47
CA GLU A 218 -4.63 9.28 -9.29
C GLU A 218 -5.06 8.64 -7.96
N PHE A 219 -6.30 8.15 -7.85
CA PHE A 219 -6.80 7.61 -6.59
C PHE A 219 -6.26 6.21 -6.28
N SER A 220 -5.72 5.47 -7.26
CA SER A 220 -5.36 4.06 -7.06
C SER A 220 -4.32 3.94 -5.95
N SER A 221 -4.62 3.15 -4.92
CA SER A 221 -3.68 2.84 -3.86
C SER A 221 -2.37 2.26 -4.41
N THR A 222 -1.26 2.64 -3.78
CA THR A 222 0.11 2.33 -4.18
C THR A 222 0.85 1.61 -3.06
N GLY A 223 1.81 0.77 -3.42
CA GLY A 223 2.73 0.15 -2.46
C GLY A 223 3.99 0.98 -2.21
N PRO A 224 5.08 0.34 -1.72
CA PRO A 224 5.12 -1.06 -1.27
C PRO A 224 4.21 -1.28 -0.05
N THR A 225 3.98 -2.53 0.33
CA THR A 225 3.25 -2.87 1.57
C THR A 225 4.00 -2.39 2.81
N TYR A 226 3.36 -2.42 3.99
CA TYR A 226 4.03 -2.15 5.26
C TYR A 226 5.27 -3.05 5.45
N ASP A 227 5.18 -4.33 5.09
CA ASP A 227 6.30 -5.27 5.16
C ASP A 227 7.22 -5.17 3.94
N ARG A 228 7.19 -4.05 3.19
CA ARG A 228 8.14 -3.68 2.13
C ARG A 228 8.27 -4.66 0.96
N TYR A 229 7.33 -5.59 0.79
CA TYR A 229 7.21 -6.32 -0.47
C TYR A 229 6.22 -5.63 -1.39
N MET A 230 6.40 -5.87 -2.70
CA MET A 230 5.75 -5.08 -3.73
C MET A 230 4.28 -5.46 -3.96
N LYS A 231 3.44 -4.43 -4.00
CA LYS A 231 2.03 -4.38 -4.41
C LYS A 231 1.77 -3.01 -5.07
N PRO A 232 0.78 -2.83 -5.96
CA PRO A 232 -0.15 -3.84 -6.49
C PRO A 232 0.59 -4.88 -7.34
N ASP A 233 -0.09 -5.96 -7.73
CA ASP A 233 0.51 -7.00 -8.57
C ASP A 233 0.39 -6.65 -10.05
N ILE A 234 -0.70 -5.98 -10.43
CA ILE A 234 -1.05 -5.67 -11.81
C ILE A 234 -1.99 -4.46 -11.86
N ILE A 235 -2.09 -3.81 -13.02
CA ILE A 235 -3.07 -2.74 -13.29
C ILE A 235 -4.01 -3.15 -14.42
N ALA A 236 -5.27 -2.73 -14.33
CA ALA A 236 -6.28 -2.94 -15.37
C ALA A 236 -7.20 -1.72 -15.49
N ASP A 237 -7.99 -1.67 -16.56
CA ASP A 237 -9.02 -0.65 -16.77
C ASP A 237 -9.95 -0.53 -15.55
N GLY A 238 -9.91 0.63 -14.90
CA GLY A 238 -10.59 0.90 -13.63
C GLY A 238 -11.94 1.58 -13.79
N TRP A 239 -12.70 1.32 -14.85
CA TRP A 239 -13.93 2.05 -15.15
C TRP A 239 -15.13 1.15 -15.45
N ALA A 240 -16.33 1.67 -15.21
CA ALA A 240 -17.60 1.05 -15.55
C ALA A 240 -18.62 2.08 -16.08
N SER A 241 -19.63 1.61 -16.81
CA SER A 241 -20.74 2.44 -17.27
C SER A 241 -22.09 1.87 -16.88
N THR A 242 -22.92 2.71 -16.28
CA THR A 242 -24.33 2.40 -15.97
C THR A 242 -25.19 3.66 -16.02
N GLY A 243 -26.44 3.54 -16.46
CA GLY A 243 -27.39 4.66 -16.49
C GLY A 243 -26.93 5.88 -17.30
N GLY A 244 -26.04 5.70 -18.28
CA GLY A 244 -25.44 6.80 -19.06
C GLY A 244 -24.32 7.56 -18.35
N SER A 245 -23.91 7.14 -17.16
CA SER A 245 -22.78 7.70 -16.40
C SER A 245 -21.55 6.80 -16.47
N ARG A 246 -20.38 7.38 -16.23
CA ARG A 246 -19.10 6.68 -16.09
C ARG A 246 -18.65 6.76 -14.63
N TYR A 247 -18.15 5.63 -14.13
CA TYR A 247 -17.60 5.47 -12.79
C TYR A 247 -16.17 4.96 -12.89
N TYR A 248 -15.32 5.42 -11.98
CA TYR A 248 -13.91 5.01 -11.88
C TYR A 248 -13.63 4.45 -10.48
N GLY A 249 -12.76 3.45 -10.40
CA GLY A 249 -12.36 2.80 -9.16
C GLY A 249 -11.56 1.51 -9.42
N THR A 250 -10.64 1.18 -8.52
CA THR A 250 -9.96 -0.13 -8.52
C THR A 250 -10.96 -1.29 -8.40
N SER A 251 -12.14 -1.01 -7.83
CA SER A 251 -13.32 -1.87 -7.84
C SER A 251 -13.74 -2.39 -9.21
N PHE A 252 -13.47 -1.65 -10.29
CA PHE A 252 -13.80 -2.07 -11.66
C PHE A 252 -12.61 -2.69 -12.39
N ALA A 253 -11.39 -2.49 -11.90
CA ALA A 253 -10.20 -3.16 -12.42
C ALA A 253 -10.12 -4.62 -11.93
N SER A 254 -10.34 -4.85 -10.64
CA SER A 254 -10.33 -6.18 -10.00
C SER A 254 -11.16 -7.25 -10.76
N PRO A 255 -12.45 -7.03 -11.10
CA PRO A 255 -13.25 -8.02 -11.81
C PRO A 255 -12.75 -8.34 -13.22
N ARG A 256 -11.99 -7.45 -13.87
CA ARG A 256 -11.37 -7.74 -15.18
C ARG A 256 -10.24 -8.76 -15.04
N VAL A 257 -9.43 -8.62 -13.98
CA VAL A 257 -8.38 -9.60 -13.66
C VAL A 257 -9.00 -10.93 -13.19
N ALA A 258 -10.11 -10.89 -12.46
CA ALA A 258 -10.87 -12.11 -12.12
C ALA A 258 -11.42 -12.82 -13.37
N GLY A 259 -11.93 -12.06 -14.35
CA GLY A 259 -12.31 -12.58 -15.66
C GLY A 259 -11.13 -13.20 -16.42
N ALA A 260 -9.98 -12.53 -16.42
CA ALA A 260 -8.75 -13.08 -17.01
C ALA A 260 -8.31 -14.39 -16.35
N ALA A 261 -8.36 -14.48 -15.03
CA ALA A 261 -8.09 -15.73 -14.30
C ALA A 261 -9.06 -16.85 -14.73
N ALA A 262 -10.36 -16.55 -14.85
CA ALA A 262 -11.36 -17.50 -15.31
C ALA A 262 -11.16 -17.95 -16.76
N GLU A 263 -10.72 -17.06 -17.65
CA GLU A 263 -10.37 -17.38 -19.04
C GLU A 263 -9.17 -18.36 -19.10
N LEU A 264 -8.11 -18.10 -18.33
CA LEU A 264 -6.94 -18.97 -18.24
C LEU A 264 -7.28 -20.34 -17.65
N ILE A 265 -8.06 -20.38 -16.56
CA ILE A 265 -8.54 -21.63 -15.95
C ILE A 265 -9.39 -22.42 -16.94
N GLY A 266 -10.34 -21.76 -17.60
CA GLY A 266 -11.22 -22.41 -18.56
C GLY A 266 -10.48 -22.98 -19.77
N TYR A 267 -9.35 -22.38 -20.16
CA TYR A 267 -8.45 -22.96 -21.15
C TYR A 267 -7.81 -24.24 -20.60
N CYS A 268 -7.20 -24.16 -19.42
CA CYS A 268 -6.50 -25.29 -18.83
C CYS A 268 -7.44 -26.50 -18.68
N GLU A 269 -8.66 -26.30 -18.18
CA GLU A 269 -9.65 -27.37 -18.04
C GLU A 269 -10.10 -27.95 -19.39
N ALA A 270 -10.32 -27.12 -20.40
CA ALA A 270 -10.78 -27.58 -21.72
C ALA A 270 -9.73 -28.44 -22.44
N TYR A 271 -8.45 -28.20 -22.17
CA TYR A 271 -7.32 -28.91 -22.77
C TYR A 271 -6.63 -29.89 -21.81
N ASN A 272 -7.21 -30.11 -20.63
CA ASN A 272 -6.67 -30.98 -19.58
C ASN A 272 -5.21 -30.64 -19.21
N ILE A 273 -4.93 -29.35 -19.08
CA ILE A 273 -3.67 -28.82 -18.56
C ILE A 273 -3.80 -28.67 -17.04
N THR A 274 -2.84 -29.20 -16.30
CA THR A 274 -2.76 -29.05 -14.85
C THR A 274 -2.43 -27.60 -14.51
N TYR A 275 -3.10 -27.03 -13.52
CA TYR A 275 -2.86 -25.66 -13.05
C TYR A 275 -2.99 -25.56 -11.54
N THR A 276 -2.38 -24.52 -10.96
CA THR A 276 -2.59 -24.09 -9.58
C THR A 276 -2.93 -22.60 -9.53
N PRO A 277 -3.39 -22.07 -8.39
CA PRO A 277 -3.48 -20.62 -8.20
C PRO A 277 -2.17 -19.88 -8.50
N GLY A 278 -1.02 -20.44 -8.12
CA GLY A 278 0.31 -19.93 -8.43
C GLY A 278 0.59 -19.83 -9.93
N THR A 279 0.20 -20.85 -10.71
CA THR A 279 0.33 -20.83 -12.18
C THR A 279 -0.42 -19.64 -12.78
N ILE A 280 -1.68 -19.46 -12.39
CA ILE A 280 -2.54 -18.42 -12.97
C ILE A 280 -2.08 -17.03 -12.52
N MET A 281 -1.75 -16.85 -11.23
CA MET A 281 -1.19 -15.61 -10.70
C MET A 281 0.12 -15.23 -11.41
N THR A 282 1.05 -16.17 -11.54
CA THR A 282 2.33 -15.95 -12.21
C THR A 282 2.15 -15.62 -13.69
N ALA A 283 1.25 -16.32 -14.39
CA ALA A 283 0.96 -16.07 -15.80
C ALA A 283 0.33 -14.68 -16.03
N ILE A 284 -0.61 -14.27 -15.17
CA ILE A 284 -1.23 -12.93 -15.22
C ILE A 284 -0.18 -11.84 -15.01
N MET A 285 0.65 -11.98 -13.97
CA MET A 285 1.67 -10.99 -13.65
C MET A 285 2.77 -10.92 -14.71
N LYS A 286 3.37 -12.07 -15.07
CA LYS A 286 4.46 -12.13 -16.06
C LYS A 286 3.98 -11.81 -17.47
N GLY A 287 2.71 -12.07 -17.77
CA GLY A 287 2.10 -11.81 -19.07
C GLY A 287 1.68 -10.35 -19.27
N ALA A 288 1.67 -9.52 -18.24
CA ALA A 288 1.28 -8.11 -18.32
C ALA A 288 2.11 -7.34 -19.35
N THR A 289 1.50 -6.33 -19.99
CA THR A 289 2.22 -5.39 -20.85
C THR A 289 2.97 -4.41 -19.95
N PRO A 290 4.32 -4.35 -20.01
CA PRO A 290 5.09 -3.47 -19.13
C PRO A 290 4.70 -2.00 -19.30
N MET A 291 4.65 -1.29 -18.18
CA MET A 291 4.40 0.16 -18.11
C MET A 291 5.63 0.86 -17.56
N SER A 292 6.76 0.78 -18.28
CA SER A 292 8.11 1.16 -17.82
C SER A 292 8.27 2.64 -17.43
N ASP A 293 7.34 3.51 -17.82
CA ASP A 293 7.33 4.93 -17.44
C ASP A 293 6.81 5.15 -16.01
N PHE A 294 6.28 4.11 -15.37
CA PHE A 294 5.72 4.16 -14.02
C PHE A 294 6.42 3.21 -13.06
N PRO A 295 6.58 3.59 -11.78
CA PRO A 295 7.14 2.69 -10.77
C PRO A 295 6.27 1.46 -10.52
N SER A 296 6.91 0.34 -10.20
CA SER A 296 6.23 -0.94 -9.94
C SER A 296 5.27 -0.89 -8.75
N TYR A 297 5.49 0.02 -7.79
CA TYR A 297 4.57 0.24 -6.67
C TYR A 297 3.27 0.98 -7.06
N VAL A 298 3.17 1.46 -8.29
CA VAL A 298 1.96 2.07 -8.87
C VAL A 298 1.23 1.10 -9.80
N VAL A 299 1.98 0.40 -10.67
CA VAL A 299 1.41 -0.39 -11.78
C VAL A 299 1.61 -1.90 -11.66
N GLY A 300 2.29 -2.37 -10.62
CA GLY A 300 2.65 -3.78 -10.49
C GLY A 300 3.61 -4.22 -11.60
N THR A 301 3.31 -5.34 -12.24
CA THR A 301 4.05 -5.80 -13.44
C THR A 301 3.62 -5.11 -14.74
N GLY A 302 2.55 -4.30 -14.71
CA GLY A 302 2.04 -3.55 -15.86
C GLY A 302 0.58 -3.86 -16.19
N MET A 303 0.15 -3.41 -17.37
CA MET A 303 -1.25 -3.50 -17.82
C MET A 303 -1.66 -4.95 -18.14
N LEU A 304 -2.81 -5.38 -17.63
CA LEU A 304 -3.40 -6.69 -17.92
C LEU A 304 -3.38 -7.03 -19.41
N ASN A 305 -2.77 -8.17 -19.75
CA ASN A 305 -2.75 -8.71 -21.10
C ASN A 305 -3.08 -10.20 -21.09
N VAL A 306 -4.37 -10.50 -21.29
CA VAL A 306 -4.90 -11.87 -21.21
C VAL A 306 -4.28 -12.80 -22.25
N GLN A 307 -4.04 -12.30 -23.46
CA GLN A 307 -3.47 -13.12 -24.54
C GLN A 307 -2.02 -13.51 -24.25
N SER A 308 -1.20 -12.56 -23.80
CA SER A 308 0.18 -12.82 -23.38
C SER A 308 0.24 -13.80 -22.20
N SER A 309 -0.63 -13.60 -21.21
CA SER A 309 -0.78 -14.51 -20.06
C SER A 309 -1.15 -15.93 -20.49
N LEU A 310 -2.05 -16.07 -21.47
CA LEU A 310 -2.45 -17.37 -22.01
C LEU A 310 -1.32 -18.02 -22.82
N ASN A 311 -0.58 -17.24 -23.61
CA ASN A 311 0.57 -17.75 -24.35
C ASN A 311 1.63 -18.33 -23.41
N LEU A 312 1.88 -17.69 -22.26
CA LEU A 312 2.80 -18.24 -21.26
C LEU A 312 2.38 -19.63 -20.80
N ILE A 313 1.08 -19.88 -20.59
CA ILE A 313 0.58 -21.22 -20.24
C ILE A 313 0.80 -22.20 -21.39
N ILE A 314 0.41 -21.82 -22.61
CA ILE A 314 0.46 -22.69 -23.81
C ILE A 314 1.90 -23.06 -24.17
N GLU A 315 2.82 -22.10 -24.11
CA GLU A 315 4.20 -22.27 -24.55
C GLU A 315 5.06 -23.01 -23.52
N ASN A 316 4.64 -23.05 -22.26
CA ASN A 316 5.42 -23.65 -21.17
C ASN A 316 4.76 -24.89 -20.56
N THR A 317 3.67 -25.42 -21.13
CA THR A 317 3.11 -26.72 -20.73
C THR A 317 3.63 -27.83 -21.63
N ASP A 318 4.09 -28.93 -21.02
CA ASP A 318 4.49 -30.15 -21.72
C ASP A 318 3.44 -31.24 -21.45
N GLU A 319 2.81 -31.76 -22.51
CA GLU A 319 1.83 -32.87 -22.46
C GLU A 319 0.65 -32.68 -21.45
N GLY A 320 0.30 -31.43 -21.11
CA GLY A 320 -0.78 -31.13 -20.15
C GLY A 320 -0.32 -31.06 -18.69
N GLU A 321 0.99 -31.14 -18.45
CA GLU A 321 1.59 -30.92 -17.14
C GLU A 321 1.57 -29.44 -16.75
N LEU A 322 1.91 -29.20 -15.49
CA LEU A 322 1.93 -27.87 -14.89
C LEU A 322 2.89 -26.93 -15.66
N PRO A 323 2.45 -25.77 -16.15
CA PRO A 323 3.28 -24.87 -16.96
C PRO A 323 4.57 -24.42 -16.25
N SER A 324 5.70 -24.43 -16.96
CA SER A 324 7.01 -24.00 -16.46
C SER A 324 7.14 -22.47 -16.43
N ILE A 325 6.58 -21.83 -15.41
CA ILE A 325 6.54 -20.36 -15.29
C ILE A 325 6.98 -19.94 -13.89
N SER A 326 7.90 -18.97 -13.83
CA SER A 326 8.38 -18.32 -12.62
C SER A 326 8.58 -16.81 -12.81
N LEU A 327 8.52 -16.06 -11.71
CA LEU A 327 8.68 -14.59 -11.67
C LEU A 327 9.26 -14.15 -10.31
N ALA A 328 10.32 -13.34 -10.31
CA ALA A 328 10.75 -12.53 -9.19
C ALA A 328 10.15 -11.12 -9.29
N PHE A 329 9.62 -10.61 -8.17
CA PHE A 329 8.93 -9.32 -8.12
C PHE A 329 9.28 -8.55 -6.84
N PRO A 330 9.67 -7.26 -6.91
CA PRO A 330 9.89 -6.49 -8.14
C PRO A 330 11.06 -7.07 -8.95
N GLY A 331 11.05 -6.88 -10.27
CA GLY A 331 12.15 -7.38 -11.12
C GLY A 331 13.44 -6.54 -10.99
N THR A 332 13.35 -5.37 -10.36
CA THR A 332 14.47 -4.44 -10.18
C THR A 332 14.36 -3.73 -8.83
N LEU A 333 15.51 -3.56 -8.17
CA LEU A 333 15.71 -2.69 -7.02
C LEU A 333 16.80 -1.64 -7.35
N PRO A 334 16.71 -0.42 -6.81
CA PRO A 334 15.64 0.11 -5.95
C PRO A 334 14.30 0.27 -6.69
N ILE A 335 13.23 0.41 -5.92
CA ILE A 335 11.89 0.72 -6.48
C ILE A 335 11.63 2.22 -6.58
N ASP A 336 12.45 3.05 -5.92
CA ASP A 336 12.30 4.50 -5.88
C ASP A 336 13.65 5.18 -5.55
N PHE A 337 13.61 6.34 -4.88
CA PHE A 337 14.70 7.13 -4.29
C PHE A 337 15.54 6.40 -3.21
N GLU A 338 15.44 5.08 -3.10
CA GLU A 338 16.23 4.34 -2.12
C GLU A 338 17.72 4.48 -2.44
N LYS A 339 18.50 4.83 -1.43
CA LYS A 339 19.93 5.04 -1.49
C LYS A 339 20.58 4.29 -0.33
N LEU A 340 21.69 3.62 -0.59
CA LEU A 340 22.38 2.85 0.43
C LEU A 340 23.56 3.65 1.00
N PHE A 341 23.91 3.34 2.25
CA PHE A 341 24.97 4.03 2.97
C PHE A 341 26.03 3.05 3.46
N LEU A 342 27.29 3.48 3.42
CA LEU A 342 28.43 2.69 3.89
C LEU A 342 28.28 2.33 5.37
N GLY A 343 28.41 1.04 5.69
CA GLY A 343 28.33 0.52 7.07
C GLY A 343 26.93 0.14 7.54
N ASP A 344 25.91 0.25 6.68
CA ASP A 344 24.53 -0.05 7.03
C ASP A 344 24.06 -1.36 6.38
N THR A 345 23.03 -1.98 6.98
CA THR A 345 22.40 -3.21 6.50
C THR A 345 20.99 -2.91 6.01
N TYR A 346 20.65 -3.40 4.82
CA TYR A 346 19.33 -3.23 4.21
C TYR A 346 18.65 -4.57 3.99
N VAL A 347 17.33 -4.60 4.15
CA VAL A 347 16.51 -5.80 3.90
C VAL A 347 15.41 -5.44 2.92
N PHE A 348 15.43 -6.08 1.76
CA PHE A 348 14.41 -5.94 0.71
C PHE A 348 13.57 -7.20 0.65
N ASN A 349 12.26 -7.08 0.82
CA ASN A 349 11.36 -8.23 0.75
C ASN A 349 10.92 -8.46 -0.70
N VAL A 350 11.43 -9.55 -1.30
CA VAL A 350 11.21 -9.91 -2.71
C VAL A 350 10.24 -11.08 -2.76
N ARG A 351 9.31 -11.07 -3.71
CA ARG A 351 8.37 -12.17 -3.93
C ARG A 351 8.83 -13.04 -5.10
N LEU A 352 8.96 -14.33 -4.86
CA LEU A 352 9.11 -15.35 -5.91
C LEU A 352 7.76 -16.00 -6.14
N LEU A 353 7.34 -16.04 -7.40
CA LEU A 353 6.13 -16.72 -7.84
C LEU A 353 6.49 -17.84 -8.81
N THR A 354 5.73 -18.93 -8.75
CA THR A 354 5.94 -20.09 -9.59
C THR A 354 4.65 -20.90 -9.74
N SER A 355 4.59 -21.77 -10.73
CA SER A 355 3.44 -22.64 -10.94
C SER A 355 3.18 -23.67 -9.84
N GLY A 356 4.19 -24.10 -9.08
CA GLY A 356 4.02 -25.18 -8.10
C GLY A 356 5.03 -25.13 -6.97
N TYR A 357 5.26 -26.26 -6.31
CA TYR A 357 6.38 -26.37 -5.38
C TYR A 357 7.68 -26.63 -6.14
N THR A 358 8.74 -25.88 -5.85
CA THR A 358 10.10 -26.13 -6.34
C THR A 358 11.13 -25.58 -5.37
N THR A 359 12.38 -25.97 -5.57
CA THR A 359 13.56 -25.34 -4.97
C THR A 359 14.27 -24.52 -6.05
N PHE A 360 14.48 -23.23 -5.80
CA PHE A 360 15.35 -22.41 -6.63
C PHE A 360 16.77 -22.46 -6.09
N ASP A 361 17.75 -22.71 -6.97
CA ASP A 361 19.15 -22.37 -6.74
C ASP A 361 19.32 -20.85 -6.96
N ILE A 362 20.04 -20.19 -6.06
CA ILE A 362 20.30 -18.74 -6.12
C ILE A 362 21.76 -18.51 -6.49
N ASN A 363 22.00 -17.87 -7.62
CA ASN A 363 23.32 -17.44 -8.05
C ASN A 363 23.39 -15.92 -8.13
N ILE A 364 24.46 -15.32 -7.59
CA ILE A 364 24.64 -13.87 -7.56
C ILE A 364 25.73 -13.50 -8.56
N GLU A 365 25.35 -12.75 -9.58
CA GLU A 365 26.28 -12.17 -10.55
C GLU A 365 26.58 -10.73 -10.13
N SER A 366 27.73 -10.50 -9.49
CA SER A 366 28.15 -9.18 -9.03
C SER A 366 29.68 -9.11 -8.88
N ASP A 367 30.23 -7.90 -8.85
CA ASP A 367 31.63 -7.65 -8.46
C ASP A 367 31.84 -7.76 -6.94
N ALA A 368 30.76 -7.75 -6.14
CA ALA A 368 30.79 -7.86 -4.68
C ALA A 368 29.66 -8.78 -4.17
N PRO A 369 29.63 -10.08 -4.57
CA PRO A 369 28.55 -10.99 -4.17
C PRO A 369 28.47 -11.26 -2.66
N GLU A 370 29.58 -11.06 -1.94
CA GLU A 370 29.68 -11.30 -0.49
C GLU A 370 28.86 -10.34 0.37
N ILE A 371 28.40 -9.22 -0.18
CA ILE A 371 27.54 -8.26 0.55
C ILE A 371 26.09 -8.75 0.65
N PHE A 372 25.70 -9.75 -0.14
CA PHE A 372 24.35 -10.29 -0.15
C PHE A 372 24.28 -11.49 0.82
N ASP A 373 23.53 -11.33 1.91
CA ASP A 373 23.17 -12.44 2.79
C ASP A 373 21.83 -13.03 2.32
N VAL A 374 21.93 -13.97 1.39
CA VAL A 374 20.82 -14.76 0.86
C VAL A 374 21.18 -16.25 0.88
N PRO A 375 20.21 -17.15 1.11
CA PRO A 375 20.49 -18.58 1.07
C PRO A 375 20.91 -19.02 -0.35
N SER A 376 21.70 -20.08 -0.45
CA SER A 376 22.08 -20.65 -1.76
C SER A 376 20.92 -21.33 -2.48
N THR A 377 19.88 -21.72 -1.73
CA THR A 377 18.67 -22.37 -2.24
C THR A 377 17.46 -21.90 -1.47
N ILE A 378 16.30 -21.80 -2.12
CA ILE A 378 15.05 -21.44 -1.45
C ILE A 378 13.87 -22.28 -1.98
N ASP A 379 13.08 -22.82 -1.04
CA ASP A 379 11.88 -23.59 -1.35
C ASP A 379 10.69 -22.65 -1.51
N VAL A 380 10.04 -22.71 -2.67
CA VAL A 380 8.87 -21.89 -2.98
C VAL A 380 7.69 -22.81 -3.29
N ASN A 381 6.57 -22.60 -2.61
CA ASN A 381 5.30 -23.25 -2.94
C ASN A 381 4.35 -22.22 -3.55
N GLN A 382 4.38 -22.10 -4.87
CA GLN A 382 3.59 -21.16 -5.69
C GLN A 382 3.88 -19.67 -5.49
N THR A 383 4.02 -19.22 -4.25
CA THR A 383 4.48 -17.87 -3.89
C THR A 383 5.25 -17.92 -2.58
N LEU A 384 6.28 -17.09 -2.48
CA LEU A 384 7.03 -16.83 -1.26
C LEU A 384 7.52 -15.38 -1.25
N VAL A 385 7.26 -14.64 -0.18
CA VAL A 385 8.03 -13.43 0.17
C VAL A 385 9.24 -13.83 0.98
N PHE A 386 10.43 -13.39 0.58
CA PHE A 386 11.67 -13.65 1.32
C PHE A 386 12.56 -12.40 1.36
N PRO A 387 13.37 -12.26 2.44
CA PRO A 387 14.28 -11.14 2.57
C PRO A 387 15.54 -11.34 1.72
N VAL A 388 15.93 -10.30 0.98
CA VAL A 388 17.27 -10.11 0.42
C VAL A 388 17.99 -9.11 1.30
N THR A 389 18.93 -9.59 2.11
CA THR A 389 19.75 -8.75 3.00
C THR A 389 21.01 -8.30 2.25
N VAL A 390 21.33 -7.01 2.35
CA VAL A 390 22.52 -6.40 1.75
C VAL A 390 23.31 -5.67 2.83
N ASP A 391 24.47 -6.22 3.19
CA ASP A 391 25.38 -5.68 4.19
C ASP A 391 26.45 -4.79 3.54
N ILE A 392 26.29 -3.47 3.65
CA ILE A 392 27.19 -2.54 3.00
C ILE A 392 28.45 -2.34 3.84
N PRO A 393 29.66 -2.65 3.32
CA PRO A 393 30.88 -2.44 4.07
C PRO A 393 31.13 -0.95 4.32
N VAL A 394 31.90 -0.63 5.37
CA VAL A 394 32.30 0.77 5.71
C VAL A 394 33.17 1.44 4.64
N SER A 395 33.59 0.70 3.62
CA SER A 395 34.31 1.19 2.44
C SER A 395 34.01 0.25 1.28
N GLY A 396 33.82 0.78 0.07
CA GLY A 396 33.46 -0.05 -1.07
C GLY A 396 33.19 0.76 -2.32
N PRO A 397 32.61 0.12 -3.36
CA PRO A 397 32.20 0.83 -4.56
C PRO A 397 31.05 1.79 -4.26
N SER A 398 30.97 2.89 -5.01
CA SER A 398 29.86 3.85 -4.93
C SER A 398 28.60 3.39 -5.67
N LEU A 399 28.65 2.21 -6.30
CA LEU A 399 27.56 1.60 -7.05
C LEU A 399 27.59 0.10 -6.84
N ILE A 400 26.47 -0.46 -6.41
CA ILE A 400 26.23 -1.91 -6.42
C ILE A 400 25.53 -2.23 -7.73
N ASN A 401 26.07 -3.19 -8.47
CA ASN A 401 25.43 -3.77 -9.63
C ASN A 401 25.46 -5.29 -9.46
N ALA A 402 24.28 -5.89 -9.31
CA ALA A 402 24.14 -7.32 -9.15
C ALA A 402 22.90 -7.85 -9.86
N THR A 403 22.95 -9.12 -10.25
CA THR A 403 21.79 -9.88 -10.68
C THR A 403 21.70 -11.14 -9.82
N LEU A 404 20.61 -11.28 -9.08
CA LEU A 404 20.28 -12.51 -8.38
C LEU A 404 19.47 -13.38 -9.35
N LEU A 405 20.08 -14.45 -9.85
CA LEU A 405 19.45 -15.43 -10.73
C LEU A 405 18.87 -16.57 -9.88
N PHE A 406 17.57 -16.79 -10.02
CA PHE A 406 16.83 -17.89 -9.40
C PHE A 406 16.59 -18.97 -10.46
N SER A 407 17.16 -20.15 -10.28
CA SER A 407 17.08 -21.26 -11.22
C SER A 407 16.34 -22.46 -10.63
N SER A 408 15.25 -22.88 -11.29
CA SER A 408 14.51 -24.08 -10.96
C SER A 408 14.58 -25.09 -12.12
N ILE A 409 14.79 -26.36 -11.80
CA ILE A 409 14.74 -27.45 -12.78
C ILE A 409 13.32 -27.61 -13.33
N ASP A 410 12.30 -27.33 -12.52
CA ASP A 410 10.89 -27.52 -12.86
C ASP A 410 10.30 -26.31 -13.59
N TYR A 411 10.64 -25.10 -13.12
CA TYR A 411 9.95 -23.85 -13.50
C TYR A 411 10.86 -22.78 -14.11
N GLY A 412 12.04 -23.18 -14.58
CA GLY A 412 12.98 -22.33 -15.32
C GLY A 412 13.63 -21.24 -14.46
N ASN A 413 14.04 -20.16 -15.14
CA ASN A 413 14.80 -19.08 -14.52
C ASN A 413 13.96 -17.80 -14.36
N THR A 414 14.20 -17.08 -13.28
CA THR A 414 13.79 -15.69 -13.09
C THR A 414 14.90 -14.92 -12.37
N GLU A 415 14.88 -13.59 -12.41
CA GLU A 415 15.98 -12.77 -11.92
C GLU A 415 15.49 -11.50 -11.22
N LEU A 416 16.32 -11.03 -10.30
CA LEU A 416 16.20 -9.73 -9.65
C LEU A 416 17.45 -8.92 -9.98
N VAL A 417 17.26 -7.77 -10.62
CA VAL A 417 18.34 -6.81 -10.87
C VAL A 417 18.45 -5.85 -9.69
N VAL A 418 19.66 -5.67 -9.16
CA VAL A 418 19.95 -4.80 -8.02
C VAL A 418 20.96 -3.74 -8.46
N LEU A 419 20.54 -2.47 -8.45
CA LEU A 419 21.34 -1.33 -8.88
C LEU A 419 21.22 -0.15 -7.91
N PHE A 420 22.04 -0.13 -6.86
CA PHE A 420 21.99 0.92 -5.84
C PHE A 420 23.20 1.85 -5.89
N GLU A 421 22.95 3.16 -5.77
CA GLU A 421 23.99 4.11 -5.38
C GLU A 421 24.34 3.93 -3.89
N VAL A 422 25.63 4.04 -3.58
CA VAL A 422 26.16 3.95 -2.21
C VAL A 422 26.89 5.22 -1.86
N SER A 423 26.61 5.80 -0.69
CA SER A 423 27.26 7.03 -0.20
C SER A 423 27.75 6.92 1.24
N GLU A 424 28.65 7.81 1.62
CA GLU A 424 29.11 7.93 3.01
C GLU A 424 28.10 8.78 3.79
N PRO A 425 27.50 8.28 4.88
CA PRO A 425 26.52 9.04 5.62
C PRO A 425 27.18 10.15 6.44
N ILE A 426 26.65 11.37 6.39
CA ILE A 426 27.07 12.47 7.27
C ILE A 426 26.44 12.38 8.66
N ALA A 427 25.32 11.65 8.77
CA ALA A 427 24.66 11.28 10.01
C ALA A 427 23.79 10.03 9.79
N ARG A 428 23.49 9.32 10.88
CA ARG A 428 22.55 8.20 10.94
C ARG A 428 21.34 8.56 11.78
N ILE A 429 20.15 8.41 11.22
CA ILE A 429 18.89 8.73 11.87
C ILE A 429 18.02 7.49 11.94
N ALA A 430 17.35 7.30 13.06
CA ALA A 430 16.29 6.31 13.16
C ALA A 430 14.92 6.95 13.08
N PHE A 431 14.01 6.37 12.30
CA PHE A 431 12.57 6.58 12.41
C PHE A 431 12.01 5.48 13.32
N ALA A 432 11.67 5.85 14.55
CA ALA A 432 11.08 4.94 15.52
C ALA A 432 9.56 4.91 15.36
N ILE A 433 9.07 3.82 14.77
CA ILE A 433 7.65 3.58 14.46
C ILE A 433 7.11 2.33 15.19
N SER A 434 7.84 1.81 16.18
CA SER A 434 7.46 0.60 16.93
C SER A 434 6.28 0.79 17.89
N HIS A 435 5.71 2.00 17.96
CA HIS A 435 4.59 2.37 18.82
C HIS A 435 3.36 2.83 18.03
N THR A 436 3.30 2.44 16.76
CA THR A 436 2.19 2.61 15.84
C THR A 436 2.09 1.36 14.97
N ASP A 437 0.86 0.86 14.77
CA ASP A 437 0.59 -0.23 13.81
C ASP A 437 0.07 0.31 12.47
N TRP A 438 0.03 1.63 12.31
CA TRP A 438 -0.43 2.25 11.08
C TRP A 438 0.58 2.01 9.97
N SER A 439 0.16 1.27 8.95
CA SER A 439 1.00 0.94 7.81
C SER A 439 1.59 2.17 7.09
N ILE A 440 0.89 3.30 7.17
CA ILE A 440 1.28 4.57 6.57
C ILE A 440 2.47 5.23 7.29
N ASP A 441 2.81 4.84 8.52
CA ASP A 441 3.89 5.51 9.29
C ASP A 441 5.29 5.06 8.87
N SER A 442 5.38 4.13 7.92
CA SER A 442 6.61 3.79 7.21
C SER A 442 7.20 4.99 6.47
N TYR A 443 8.52 5.02 6.26
CA TYR A 443 9.16 5.96 5.34
C TYR A 443 8.80 5.72 3.87
N PHE A 444 8.06 4.67 3.53
CA PHE A 444 7.39 4.53 2.22
C PHE A 444 5.95 5.08 2.22
N GLY A 445 5.42 5.40 3.40
CA GLY A 445 4.09 5.93 3.64
C GLY A 445 4.07 7.46 3.72
N GLN A 446 3.47 8.02 4.76
CA GLN A 446 3.27 9.46 4.91
C GLN A 446 4.57 10.25 5.13
N PHE A 447 5.66 9.60 5.54
CA PHE A 447 6.97 10.27 5.79
C PHE A 447 7.96 10.10 4.64
N ARG A 448 7.47 9.73 3.45
CA ARG A 448 8.29 9.40 2.29
C ARG A 448 9.09 10.57 1.76
N GLU A 449 8.45 11.72 1.63
CA GLU A 449 9.13 12.93 1.17
C GLU A 449 10.13 13.45 2.20
N PHE A 450 9.86 13.26 3.50
CA PHE A 450 10.84 13.54 4.54
C PHE A 450 12.07 12.63 4.45
N TYR A 451 11.88 11.32 4.23
CA TYR A 451 12.98 10.39 4.00
C TYR A 451 13.80 10.74 2.75
N LYS A 452 13.15 11.14 1.65
CA LYS A 452 13.81 11.59 0.41
C LYS A 452 14.74 12.76 0.64
N GLU A 453 14.26 13.78 1.34
CA GLU A 453 15.07 14.96 1.64
C GLU A 453 16.27 14.62 2.54
N LEU A 454 16.12 13.72 3.51
CA LEU A 454 17.24 13.25 4.33
C LEU A 454 18.28 12.50 3.50
N THR A 455 17.86 11.50 2.71
CA THR A 455 18.79 10.69 1.92
C THR A 455 19.47 11.47 0.79
N ALA A 456 18.79 12.47 0.23
CA ALA A 456 19.38 13.42 -0.73
C ALA A 456 20.48 14.30 -0.11
N ASN A 457 20.48 14.47 1.21
CA ASN A 457 21.51 15.19 1.97
C ASN A 457 22.53 14.24 2.65
N ASP A 458 22.69 13.03 2.12
CA ASP A 458 23.60 12.00 2.62
C ASP A 458 23.36 11.60 4.09
N ILE A 459 22.11 11.65 4.54
CA ILE A 459 21.73 11.15 5.87
C ILE A 459 21.11 9.77 5.71
N SER A 460 21.69 8.78 6.38
CA SER A 460 21.10 7.44 6.43
C SER A 460 19.89 7.42 7.37
N VAL A 461 18.84 6.73 6.95
CA VAL A 461 17.61 6.58 7.73
C VAL A 461 17.24 5.10 7.85
N THR A 462 17.05 4.63 9.08
CA THR A 462 16.63 3.26 9.40
C THR A 462 15.34 3.27 10.20
N GLU A 463 14.44 2.31 9.98
CA GLU A 463 13.25 2.17 10.84
C GLU A 463 13.51 1.26 12.04
N ILE A 464 13.10 1.72 13.23
CA ILE A 464 12.94 0.86 14.40
C ILE A 464 11.46 0.44 14.45
N ARG A 465 11.18 -0.79 14.01
CA ARG A 465 9.81 -1.35 13.90
C ARG A 465 9.43 -2.28 15.05
N ASN A 466 10.43 -2.87 15.71
CA ASN A 466 10.22 -3.83 16.79
C ASN A 466 10.59 -3.21 18.14
N SER A 467 9.58 -2.92 18.96
CA SER A 467 9.74 -2.35 20.30
C SER A 467 10.65 -3.19 21.20
N SER A 468 10.61 -4.52 21.05
CA SER A 468 11.46 -5.42 21.84
C SER A 468 12.95 -5.35 21.48
N ALA A 469 13.30 -4.77 20.33
CA ALA A 469 14.69 -4.58 19.91
C ALA A 469 15.30 -3.26 20.42
N THR A 470 14.47 -2.32 20.92
CA THR A 470 14.90 -1.00 21.36
C THR A 470 15.72 -1.10 22.65
N THR A 471 17.05 -0.95 22.49
CA THR A 471 18.04 -0.99 23.57
C THR A 471 18.93 0.24 23.51
N LEU A 472 19.61 0.58 24.60
CA LEU A 472 20.59 1.68 24.58
C LEU A 472 21.66 1.47 23.51
N SER A 473 22.17 0.24 23.35
CA SER A 473 23.17 -0.07 22.34
C SER A 473 22.68 0.20 20.93
N LEU A 474 21.43 -0.16 20.62
CA LEU A 474 20.83 0.14 19.31
C LEU A 474 20.68 1.64 19.11
N LEU A 475 20.13 2.36 20.11
CA LEU A 475 19.93 3.81 19.99
C LEU A 475 21.25 4.57 19.78
N GLN A 476 22.35 4.10 20.37
CA GLN A 476 23.68 4.69 20.21
C GLN A 476 24.32 4.48 18.83
N GLU A 477 23.71 3.69 17.95
CA GLU A 477 24.12 3.58 16.54
C GLU A 477 23.65 4.79 15.71
N PHE A 478 22.73 5.59 16.24
CA PHE A 478 22.14 6.75 15.57
C PHE A 478 22.58 8.06 16.23
N ASP A 479 22.75 9.10 15.42
CA ASP A 479 23.00 10.47 15.87
C ASP A 479 21.71 11.13 16.39
N SER A 480 20.55 10.73 15.84
CA SER A 480 19.24 11.16 16.33
C SER A 480 18.15 10.13 16.03
N VAL A 481 17.15 10.07 16.91
CA VAL A 481 15.98 9.19 16.78
C VAL A 481 14.72 10.04 16.69
N VAL A 482 14.00 9.91 15.58
CA VAL A 482 12.71 10.56 15.33
C VAL A 482 11.60 9.58 15.67
N ILE A 483 10.87 9.84 16.74
CA ILE A 483 9.72 9.05 17.18
C ILE A 483 8.48 9.63 16.50
N LEU A 484 7.88 8.84 15.63
CA LEU A 484 6.76 9.22 14.78
C LEU A 484 5.48 8.55 15.29
N ASP A 485 4.44 9.35 15.51
CA ASP A 485 3.09 8.91 15.89
C ASP A 485 3.05 7.89 17.06
N PRO A 486 3.78 8.14 18.17
CA PRO A 486 3.82 7.22 19.29
C PRO A 486 2.43 7.06 19.93
N CYS A 487 2.06 5.81 20.21
CA CYS A 487 0.85 5.42 20.94
C CYS A 487 -0.45 5.89 20.27
N VAL A 488 -0.50 5.95 18.94
CA VAL A 488 -1.76 6.16 18.20
C VAL A 488 -2.76 5.04 18.45
N TYR A 489 -4.04 5.37 18.36
CA TYR A 489 -5.12 4.40 18.46
C TYR A 489 -5.29 3.62 17.16
N ASP A 490 -5.55 2.33 17.30
CA ASP A 490 -5.90 1.44 16.20
C ASP A 490 -6.92 0.38 16.66
N VAL A 491 -7.38 -0.47 15.75
CA VAL A 491 -8.40 -1.51 15.97
C VAL A 491 -7.77 -2.91 15.94
N ASN A 492 -8.01 -3.68 17.01
CA ASN A 492 -7.58 -5.07 17.10
C ASN A 492 -8.73 -6.00 16.70
N GLU A 493 -8.54 -6.78 15.63
CA GLU A 493 -9.51 -7.77 15.12
C GLU A 493 -9.11 -9.23 15.37
N THR A 494 -8.14 -9.50 16.26
CA THR A 494 -7.77 -10.88 16.64
C THR A 494 -8.97 -11.72 17.10
N ILE A 495 -9.99 -11.06 17.66
CA ILE A 495 -11.33 -11.63 17.87
C ILE A 495 -12.31 -10.85 16.97
N PRO A 496 -12.54 -11.28 15.72
CA PRO A 496 -13.27 -10.46 14.74
C PRO A 496 -14.75 -10.20 15.10
N THR A 497 -15.32 -10.99 16.01
CA THR A 497 -16.68 -10.78 16.53
C THR A 497 -16.74 -9.72 17.63
N ALA A 498 -15.60 -9.24 18.13
CA ALA A 498 -15.51 -8.20 19.14
C ALA A 498 -14.25 -7.32 18.94
N PRO A 499 -14.19 -6.54 17.83
CA PRO A 499 -13.11 -5.58 17.62
C PRO A 499 -12.99 -4.60 18.80
N SER A 500 -11.77 -4.19 19.14
CA SER A 500 -11.53 -3.27 20.25
C SER A 500 -10.43 -2.27 19.96
N PRO A 501 -10.54 -1.01 20.45
CA PRO A 501 -9.49 -0.02 20.28
C PRO A 501 -8.29 -0.36 21.17
N TYR A 502 -7.08 -0.13 20.67
CA TYR A 502 -5.83 -0.31 21.40
C TYR A 502 -4.80 0.75 20.99
N SER A 503 -3.68 0.80 21.70
CA SER A 503 -2.49 1.62 21.39
C SER A 503 -1.26 0.86 21.91
N LEU A 504 -0.08 1.15 21.36
CA LEU A 504 1.17 0.47 21.70
C LEU A 504 2.04 1.30 22.67
N PRO A 505 2.01 1.04 23.99
CA PRO A 505 2.81 1.80 24.95
C PRO A 505 4.29 1.42 24.92
N PHE A 506 5.14 2.35 25.39
CA PHE A 506 6.54 2.08 25.69
C PHE A 506 6.69 1.25 26.98
N SER A 507 7.52 0.21 26.94
CA SER A 507 7.91 -0.54 28.14
C SER A 507 8.83 0.27 29.06
N THR A 508 8.99 -0.18 30.31
CA THR A 508 9.95 0.45 31.25
C THR A 508 11.38 0.38 30.75
N VAL A 509 11.76 -0.70 30.05
CA VAL A 509 13.11 -0.89 29.50
C VAL A 509 13.38 0.11 28.38
N GLU A 510 12.40 0.32 27.49
CA GLU A 510 12.50 1.29 26.40
C GLU A 510 12.58 2.73 26.93
N LYS A 511 11.71 3.08 27.89
CA LYS A 511 11.74 4.40 28.55
C LYS A 511 13.13 4.69 29.13
N GLN A 512 13.73 3.71 29.82
CA GLN A 512 15.09 3.85 30.36
C GLN A 512 16.14 3.96 29.25
N ALA A 513 16.03 3.18 28.17
CA ALA A 513 16.97 3.24 27.05
C ALA A 513 16.99 4.62 26.38
N TYR A 514 15.83 5.23 26.14
CA TYR A 514 15.72 6.59 25.60
C TYR A 514 16.28 7.64 26.56
N GLU A 515 15.97 7.53 27.86
CA GLU A 515 16.51 8.44 28.88
C GLU A 515 18.04 8.34 28.96
N ASP A 516 18.60 7.12 28.99
CA ASP A 516 20.04 6.88 29.02
C ASP A 516 20.72 7.38 27.75
N TYR A 517 20.12 7.14 26.58
CA TYR A 517 20.59 7.63 25.29
C TYR A 517 20.66 9.16 25.26
N PHE A 518 19.59 9.85 25.69
CA PHE A 518 19.59 11.30 25.84
C PHE A 518 20.66 11.77 26.84
N ASN A 519 20.75 11.14 28.01
CA ASN A 519 21.72 11.51 29.04
C ASN A 519 23.18 11.36 28.59
N LEU A 520 23.45 10.47 27.62
CA LEU A 520 24.76 10.25 27.01
C LEU A 520 25.05 11.14 25.78
N GLY A 521 24.15 12.08 25.44
CA GLY A 521 24.36 13.03 24.34
C GLY A 521 23.48 12.79 23.12
N GLY A 522 22.61 11.77 23.13
CA GLY A 522 21.74 11.42 22.00
C GLY A 522 20.69 12.47 21.67
N GLY A 523 20.34 12.55 20.38
CA GLY A 523 19.27 13.40 19.86
C GLY A 523 17.93 12.66 19.78
N VAL A 524 16.84 13.28 20.25
CA VAL A 524 15.47 12.75 20.17
C VAL A 524 14.53 13.79 19.56
N PHE A 525 13.73 13.41 18.58
CA PHE A 525 12.65 14.24 18.05
C PHE A 525 11.33 13.49 18.18
N VAL A 526 10.40 14.00 18.98
CA VAL A 526 9.07 13.40 19.16
C VAL A 526 8.05 14.20 18.38
N ALA A 527 7.46 13.57 17.36
CA ALA A 527 6.33 14.10 16.60
C ALA A 527 5.10 13.23 16.88
N ALA A 528 4.21 13.74 17.72
CA ALA A 528 2.95 13.08 18.05
C ALA A 528 1.78 13.65 17.26
N LEU A 529 0.58 13.20 17.57
CA LEU A 529 -0.66 13.68 16.95
C LEU A 529 -1.60 14.34 17.97
N SER A 530 -2.83 14.58 17.53
CA SER A 530 -3.91 15.12 18.36
C SER A 530 -4.39 14.16 19.45
N ALA A 531 -5.15 14.71 20.40
CA ALA A 531 -5.80 13.94 21.46
C ALA A 531 -6.88 12.96 20.95
N SER A 532 -7.36 13.15 19.71
CA SER A 532 -8.34 12.27 19.08
C SER A 532 -7.70 11.04 18.44
N ALA A 533 -6.45 11.15 17.98
CA ALA A 533 -5.70 10.05 17.35
C ALA A 533 -4.73 9.34 18.30
N THR A 534 -4.18 10.05 19.30
CA THR A 534 -3.13 9.52 20.19
C THR A 534 -3.60 9.27 21.61
N ASN A 535 -3.11 8.17 22.21
CA ASN A 535 -3.22 7.94 23.65
C ASN A 535 -2.23 8.83 24.42
N ILE A 536 -2.63 10.09 24.64
CA ILE A 536 -1.83 11.11 25.32
C ILE A 536 -1.32 10.66 26.70
N THR A 537 -2.08 9.83 27.41
CA THR A 537 -1.65 9.32 28.73
C THR A 537 -0.38 8.48 28.59
N GLN A 538 -0.35 7.56 27.62
CA GLN A 538 0.81 6.68 27.40
C GLN A 538 2.01 7.44 26.83
N VAL A 539 1.80 8.43 25.95
CA VAL A 539 2.87 9.32 25.48
C VAL A 539 3.47 10.12 26.64
N ASN A 540 2.62 10.68 27.51
CA ASN A 540 3.10 11.42 28.68
C ASN A 540 3.83 10.51 29.69
N GLU A 541 3.40 9.26 29.84
CA GLU A 541 4.15 8.28 30.64
C GLU A 541 5.55 8.01 30.10
N PHE A 542 5.72 8.01 28.77
CA PHE A 542 7.03 7.93 28.13
C PHE A 542 7.85 9.20 28.36
N LEU A 543 7.24 10.38 28.21
CA LEU A 543 7.92 11.68 28.33
C LEU A 543 8.28 12.10 29.77
N ASN A 544 7.88 11.34 30.79
CA ASN A 544 8.08 11.70 32.20
C ASN A 544 9.53 12.10 32.55
N TRP A 545 10.53 11.44 31.97
CA TRP A 545 11.95 11.75 32.21
C TRP A 545 12.37 13.12 31.64
N THR A 546 11.63 13.64 30.66
CA THR A 546 11.89 14.94 30.03
C THR A 546 11.27 16.10 30.81
N GLY A 547 10.11 15.85 31.46
CA GLY A 547 9.23 16.85 32.04
C GLY A 547 8.24 17.51 31.06
N PHE A 548 8.33 17.22 29.75
CA PHE A 548 7.31 17.61 28.77
C PHE A 548 6.04 16.79 28.92
N SER A 549 4.91 17.36 28.49
CA SER A 549 3.67 16.61 28.30
C SER A 549 2.80 17.20 27.20
N LEU A 550 2.10 16.34 26.47
CA LEU A 550 1.01 16.72 25.59
C LEU A 550 -0.26 17.01 26.41
N THR A 551 -1.07 17.93 25.91
CA THR A 551 -2.37 18.29 26.50
C THR A 551 -3.51 17.77 25.64
N ASN A 552 -4.71 17.64 26.23
CA ASN A 552 -5.93 17.35 25.47
C ASN A 552 -6.47 18.54 24.66
N THR A 553 -5.74 19.66 24.63
CA THR A 553 -6.14 20.82 23.82
C THR A 553 -5.55 20.69 22.44
N GLU A 554 -6.40 20.70 21.42
CA GLU A 554 -6.03 20.56 20.02
C GLU A 554 -6.08 21.91 19.31
N VAL A 555 -5.05 22.19 18.51
CA VAL A 555 -5.06 23.29 17.55
C VAL A 555 -5.91 22.84 16.37
N SER A 556 -7.23 23.06 16.47
CA SER A 556 -8.19 22.62 15.46
C SER A 556 -8.38 23.64 14.35
N SER A 557 -8.31 23.18 13.11
CA SER A 557 -8.68 23.93 11.89
C SER A 557 -9.66 23.18 10.98
N GLY A 558 -10.18 22.03 11.41
CA GLY A 558 -10.97 21.13 10.56
C GLY A 558 -10.10 19.97 10.09
N SER A 559 -10.22 19.59 8.82
CA SER A 559 -9.37 18.57 8.17
C SER A 559 -8.00 19.09 7.75
N ASP A 560 -7.84 20.41 7.63
CA ASP A 560 -6.67 21.02 7.01
C ASP A 560 -5.78 21.66 8.08
N PRO A 561 -4.46 21.43 8.08
CA PRO A 561 -3.54 22.05 9.04
C PRO A 561 -3.50 23.58 9.00
N LEU A 562 -3.29 24.20 10.17
CA LEU A 562 -3.19 25.65 10.29
C LEU A 562 -1.75 26.12 10.12
N PHE A 563 -1.54 27.18 9.33
CA PHE A 563 -0.24 27.84 9.25
C PHE A 563 0.11 28.62 10.53
N ILE A 564 1.28 28.33 11.12
CA ILE A 564 1.80 28.95 12.35
C ILE A 564 3.09 29.73 12.04
N ASP A 565 3.07 31.04 12.32
CA ASP A 565 4.19 31.98 12.12
C ASP A 565 4.78 32.53 13.43
N ASN A 566 4.21 32.17 14.58
CA ASN A 566 4.64 32.66 15.88
C ASN A 566 5.76 31.78 16.45
N LEU A 567 6.97 32.06 15.97
CA LEU A 567 8.19 31.32 16.27
C LEU A 567 9.11 32.11 17.21
N ASP A 568 9.64 31.43 18.23
CA ASP A 568 10.68 31.99 19.09
C ASP A 568 12.05 31.91 18.37
N ALA A 569 12.94 32.86 18.64
CA ALA A 569 14.26 32.89 18.02
C ALA A 569 15.14 31.73 18.51
N HIS A 570 15.50 30.83 17.60
CA HIS A 570 16.38 29.70 17.84
C HIS A 570 17.13 29.32 16.56
N ILE A 571 18.20 28.53 16.65
CA ILE A 571 18.90 28.05 15.44
C ILE A 571 18.00 27.12 14.60
N ILE A 572 17.06 26.40 15.23
CA ILE A 572 16.05 25.58 14.54
C ILE A 572 15.10 26.46 13.71
N THR A 573 14.59 27.56 14.27
CA THR A 573 13.58 28.43 13.64
C THR A 573 14.20 29.52 12.77
N SER A 574 15.53 29.62 12.71
CA SER A 574 16.22 30.66 11.93
C SER A 574 15.95 30.49 10.44
N GLY A 575 15.37 31.52 9.82
CA GLY A 575 15.01 31.49 8.39
C GLY A 575 13.70 30.78 8.09
N VAL A 576 12.99 30.26 9.10
CA VAL A 576 11.65 29.69 8.96
C VAL A 576 10.62 30.80 9.13
N SER A 577 9.75 30.99 8.15
CA SER A 577 8.67 31.98 8.16
C SER A 577 7.40 31.45 8.85
N GLY A 578 7.19 30.13 8.81
CA GLY A 578 6.13 29.42 9.49
C GLY A 578 5.98 27.99 8.97
N PHE A 579 5.13 27.20 9.60
CA PHE A 579 4.89 25.80 9.25
C PHE A 579 3.44 25.41 9.58
N HIS A 580 2.96 24.32 9.01
CA HIS A 580 1.61 23.82 9.17
C HIS A 580 1.49 22.92 10.41
N TYR A 581 0.38 23.08 11.12
CA TYR A 581 0.16 22.42 12.40
C TYR A 581 -1.29 21.97 12.59
N LEU A 582 -1.47 20.70 12.93
CA LEU A 582 -2.74 20.15 13.41
C LEU A 582 -2.43 19.09 14.47
N GLY A 583 -2.78 19.38 15.72
CA GLY A 583 -2.44 18.47 16.79
C GLY A 583 -2.52 19.03 18.20
N ALA A 584 -1.98 18.28 19.16
CA ALA A 584 -2.05 18.60 20.58
C ALA A 584 -1.14 19.78 20.97
N THR A 585 -1.55 20.64 21.90
CA THR A 585 -0.64 21.63 22.52
C THR A 585 0.21 20.98 23.61
N ILE A 586 1.31 21.63 24.00
CA ILE A 586 2.31 21.05 24.92
C ILE A 586 2.48 21.88 26.20
N GLN A 587 2.80 21.20 27.30
CA GLN A 587 3.32 21.80 28.52
C GLN A 587 4.83 21.66 28.56
N ILE A 588 5.51 22.77 28.90
CA ILE A 588 6.96 22.88 28.90
C ILE A 588 7.47 22.86 30.35
N PRO A 589 8.44 22.01 30.70
CA PRO A 589 9.04 22.01 32.03
C PRO A 589 9.86 23.28 32.27
N ILE A 590 10.24 23.56 33.52
CA ILE A 590 10.94 24.81 33.87
C ILE A 590 12.31 24.97 33.19
N ASP A 591 12.94 23.84 32.83
CA ASP A 591 14.22 23.76 32.15
C ASP A 591 14.07 23.45 30.64
N GLY A 592 12.84 23.51 30.12
CA GLY A 592 12.54 23.45 28.69
C GLY A 592 12.32 24.84 28.09
N HIS A 593 12.39 24.91 26.77
CA HIS A 593 12.28 26.16 26.02
C HIS A 593 11.30 26.00 24.86
N ARG A 594 10.49 27.03 24.60
CA ARG A 594 9.51 27.02 23.51
C ARG A 594 10.18 27.33 22.17
N LEU A 595 9.66 26.74 21.09
CA LEU A 595 10.01 27.04 19.70
C LEU A 595 8.86 27.72 18.95
N ALA A 596 7.61 27.30 19.20
CA ALA A 596 6.43 27.84 18.53
C ALA A 596 5.20 27.82 19.44
N GLN A 597 4.22 28.68 19.14
CA GLN A 597 2.93 28.74 19.84
C GLN A 597 1.74 29.02 18.91
N PHE A 598 0.58 28.50 19.29
CA PHE A 598 -0.71 28.91 18.77
C PHE A 598 -1.44 29.78 19.81
N GLY A 599 -1.63 31.06 19.50
CA GLY A 599 -2.08 32.05 20.49
C GLY A 599 -1.07 32.15 21.65
N SER A 600 -1.48 31.74 22.85
CA SER A 600 -0.61 31.65 24.03
C SER A 600 -0.19 30.22 24.38
N MET A 601 -0.63 29.22 23.61
CA MET A 601 -0.43 27.81 23.90
C MET A 601 0.81 27.31 23.16
N PRO A 602 1.81 26.75 23.86
CA PRO A 602 2.97 26.16 23.19
C PRO A 602 2.59 24.94 22.35
N ILE A 603 3.24 24.77 21.20
CA ILE A 603 2.99 23.64 20.27
C ILE A 603 4.27 22.90 19.85
N MET A 604 5.42 23.55 20.05
CA MET A 604 6.72 22.96 19.81
C MET A 604 7.72 23.50 20.82
N ALA A 605 8.55 22.63 21.37
CA ALA A 605 9.56 22.97 22.37
C ALA A 605 10.80 22.09 22.25
N TYR A 606 11.87 22.53 22.91
CA TYR A 606 13.12 21.80 22.99
C TYR A 606 13.72 21.85 24.40
N LYS A 607 14.66 20.95 24.65
CA LYS A 607 15.48 20.91 25.86
C LYS A 607 16.86 20.35 25.54
N GLU A 608 17.87 20.86 26.23
CA GLU A 608 19.24 20.32 26.24
C GLU A 608 19.55 19.70 27.59
N GLY A 609 20.13 18.50 27.59
CA GLY A 609 20.58 17.79 28.78
C GLY A 609 21.99 18.19 29.18
N VAL A 610 22.35 17.97 30.45
CA VAL A 610 23.70 18.26 30.97
C VAL A 610 24.79 17.44 30.24
N GLY A 611 24.45 16.24 29.76
CA GLY A 611 25.33 15.39 28.95
C GLY A 611 25.43 15.79 27.47
N GLY A 612 24.80 16.89 27.05
CA GLY A 612 24.74 17.34 25.66
C GLY A 612 23.58 16.77 24.83
N GLY A 613 22.74 15.93 25.45
CA GLY A 613 21.55 15.37 24.81
C GLY A 613 20.57 16.45 24.38
N LYS A 614 19.85 16.19 23.30
CA LYS A 614 18.93 17.17 22.70
C LYS A 614 17.58 16.52 22.47
N ILE A 615 16.52 17.20 22.85
CA ILE A 615 15.16 16.74 22.55
C ILE A 615 14.33 17.88 21.97
N VAL A 616 13.59 17.58 20.91
CA VAL A 616 12.49 18.41 20.39
C VAL A 616 11.20 17.63 20.52
N ILE A 617 10.13 18.29 20.95
CA ILE A 617 8.79 17.72 21.01
C ILE A 617 7.79 18.62 20.30
N THR A 618 6.89 17.99 19.56
CA THR A 618 5.73 18.63 18.96
C THR A 618 4.52 17.70 18.99
N GLY A 619 3.32 18.27 19.10
CA GLY A 619 2.08 17.50 19.14
C GLY A 619 1.42 17.31 17.78
N SER A 620 2.17 17.49 16.68
CA SER A 620 1.70 17.33 15.30
C SER A 620 2.78 16.64 14.46
N ASN A 621 2.40 15.66 13.65
CA ASN A 621 3.26 15.05 12.64
C ASN A 621 3.14 15.75 11.26
N TYR A 622 2.09 16.56 11.05
CA TYR A 622 1.77 17.18 9.75
C TYR A 622 2.92 17.98 9.11
N LEU A 623 3.85 18.56 9.88
CA LEU A 623 5.03 19.21 9.32
C LEU A 623 6.05 18.24 8.66
N LEU A 624 5.85 16.93 8.85
CA LEU A 624 6.72 15.84 8.40
C LEU A 624 6.10 15.00 7.28
N ASP A 625 4.80 15.17 7.02
CA ASP A 625 4.11 14.35 6.04
C ASP A 625 4.41 14.77 4.60
N ASN A 626 4.01 13.92 3.66
CA ASN A 626 4.21 14.14 2.23
C ASN A 626 3.53 15.43 1.74
N TYR A 627 2.37 15.79 2.29
CA TYR A 627 1.63 16.98 1.88
C TYR A 627 2.38 18.25 2.25
N ALA A 628 2.95 18.31 3.45
CA ALA A 628 3.77 19.44 3.89
C ALA A 628 5.05 19.57 3.08
N PHE A 629 5.75 18.46 2.83
CA PHE A 629 7.00 18.47 2.05
C PHE A 629 6.78 18.84 0.57
N LEU A 630 5.62 18.53 0.01
CA LEU A 630 5.25 18.89 -1.35
C LEU A 630 4.53 20.24 -1.46
N GLY A 631 4.25 20.90 -0.33
CA GLY A 631 3.59 22.21 -0.29
C GLY A 631 2.08 22.17 -0.57
N GLU A 632 1.44 21.01 -0.40
CA GLU A 632 0.01 20.80 -0.65
C GLU A 632 -0.88 21.52 0.39
N TYR A 633 -0.36 21.80 1.59
CA TYR A 633 -1.06 22.63 2.58
C TYR A 633 -1.00 24.14 2.28
N GLY A 634 -0.18 24.55 1.31
CA GLY A 634 0.06 25.94 0.95
C GLY A 634 1.47 26.42 1.30
N PRO A 635 1.76 27.73 1.19
CA PRO A 635 3.09 28.26 1.45
C PRO A 635 3.51 28.04 2.91
N GLY A 636 4.63 27.35 3.11
CA GLY A 636 5.24 27.15 4.41
C GLY A 636 6.66 26.61 4.31
N ASP A 637 7.38 26.66 5.42
CA ASP A 637 8.76 26.20 5.55
C ASP A 637 8.83 24.86 6.33
N ASP A 638 7.81 24.00 6.16
CA ASP A 638 7.66 22.71 6.85
C ASP A 638 8.88 21.79 6.70
N ALA A 639 9.30 21.55 5.46
CA ALA A 639 10.50 20.78 5.17
C ALA A 639 11.75 21.41 5.81
N LEU A 640 11.87 22.74 5.78
CA LEU A 640 13.01 23.44 6.36
C LEU A 640 13.05 23.29 7.88
N ILE A 641 11.93 23.47 8.59
CA ILE A 641 11.90 23.32 10.05
C ILE A 641 12.14 21.85 10.45
N ALA A 642 11.57 20.89 9.73
CA ALA A 642 11.78 19.45 9.96
C ALA A 642 13.26 19.06 9.83
N LEU A 643 13.91 19.46 8.74
CA LEU A 643 15.35 19.21 8.52
C LEU A 643 16.22 19.91 9.57
N ARG A 644 15.89 21.14 9.96
CA ARG A 644 16.66 21.86 11.00
C ARG A 644 16.52 21.24 12.37
N ILE A 645 15.36 20.65 12.71
CA ILE A 645 15.19 19.85 13.92
C ILE A 645 16.14 18.66 13.88
N VAL A 646 16.11 17.85 12.82
CA VAL A 646 16.98 16.67 12.66
C VAL A 646 18.45 17.07 12.71
N PHE A 647 18.87 18.11 11.98
CA PHE A 647 20.26 18.55 11.97
C PHE A 647 20.70 19.03 13.36
N TRP A 648 19.81 19.67 14.12
CA TRP A 648 20.14 20.12 15.46
C TRP A 648 20.23 18.95 16.44
N THR A 649 19.28 18.01 16.42
CA THR A 649 19.29 16.82 17.29
C THR A 649 20.45 15.89 16.95
N ALA A 650 20.82 15.74 15.68
CA ALA A 650 21.98 14.98 15.22
C ALA A 650 23.34 15.72 15.40
N GLY A 651 23.34 16.96 15.91
CA GLY A 651 24.57 17.71 16.15
C GLY A 651 25.23 18.34 14.92
N LEU A 652 24.61 18.25 13.74
CA LEU A 652 25.06 18.89 12.50
C LEU A 652 24.84 20.42 12.50
N LEU A 653 23.84 20.89 13.25
CA LEU A 653 23.53 22.31 13.41
C LEU A 653 23.89 22.76 14.83
N THR A 654 24.99 23.51 14.98
CA THR A 654 25.47 24.01 16.28
C THR A 654 25.36 25.53 16.37
N LEU A 655 25.04 26.04 17.56
CA LEU A 655 25.15 27.47 17.84
C LEU A 655 26.61 27.90 17.65
N PRO A 656 26.89 29.06 17.01
CA PRO A 656 28.24 29.59 16.97
C PRO A 656 28.78 29.63 18.40
N SER A 657 29.96 29.05 18.62
CA SER A 657 30.65 29.17 19.90
C SER A 657 30.69 30.66 20.24
N SER A 658 30.01 31.08 21.30
CA SER A 658 30.15 32.45 21.77
C SER A 658 31.64 32.68 21.97
N VAL A 659 32.18 33.67 21.26
CA VAL A 659 33.54 34.16 21.51
C VAL A 659 33.53 34.60 22.96
N SER A 660 34.13 33.78 23.82
CA SER A 660 34.27 33.98 25.26
C SER A 660 34.97 35.29 25.58
#